data_AF-A0A962BL76-F1
#
_entry.id   AF-A0A962BL76-F1
#
_cell.length_a   1.000
_cell.length_b   1.000
_cell.length_c   1.000
_cell.angle_alpha   90.00
_cell.angle_beta   90.00
_cell.angle_gamma   90.00
#
_symmetry.space_group_name_H-M   'P 1'
#
loop_
_entity.id
_entity.type
_entity.pdbx_description
1 polymer ?
#
loop_
_entity_poly.entity_id
_entity_poly.type
_entity_poly.pdbx_seq_one_letter_code
_entity_poly.pdbx_strand_id
1 'polypeptide(L)'
;MSIFNSHSVLSRLAVALSVAGLCFASNVHAGLASVPLSVANSVDPNLILVLDDSGSMDWEMLFPTDSGQLQINNLQNDRGYASPIHWDGSIRVSGGTSYSYLFPNGTGTGNKVYGYTSGNGKALPPRPEYAFARSSDYNGQFYDPMVTYQPWIKADGSFYPAANPKSAISDPAVTGSNTMDLTTENYTTSGNWGFYRSNYMYGADNGYPVASYGSSGSDGDLGKRTYSYRYVPATYYVRVKSATLLPVWLNSWGTCASLDHDRYLEFLTKWTPANQTLLEAAGVDAIGIDGACLKKYEIPSATSFPSGRTQADELQNFANWFQYYRKRHLALRAGLGVAFADKSGMSVGGFEINKRKDVSMWSIDSKRGDLFSFIYDRPATSNSTPNRAGLKFAGGQYASKDKDIIKYACQQNFTLQFTDGYNNQWISGIGDADGDNGAPYADSMSNTAGDIAMYYYENRLRTDLPAGKVPVRAECSTSSPPAWMDCNQDLHMNTYGITLGAQGQIFGVTHHTVKDAYTAPPSWPTSDDGGREQVDDLYHAAVNGRGQMFNAKNSTELSQKLSEALKAILGSVISSASVVSSNSTRLDTSTVLYQAQFDSKDWSGRLLKIDIGTDGTIGAVQADAATAMPTHGSRKIFTRDGEFKWGSLSAAVQNQFNVGPNAVMDGLGEQRVNWIRGDQSNEQDKGGALRTRTYVLGDIVDSSPTFVGGLDFGYDILPNSAGGDTYRQYVIDNKTTRSKVVYVGANDGMVHAFDADTLVEKFAYMPTEHVLSGQLPRLSDPNYKHRFFVDGTPVASDVYLGGSWKTYL
;
A
#
# COMPACT_ATOMS: atom_id res chain seq x y z
N MET A 1 -84.83 5.45 -2.98
CA MET A 1 -84.38 4.75 -4.20
C MET A 1 -83.11 5.43 -4.66
N SER A 2 -81.94 4.80 -4.58
CA SER A 2 -81.49 3.66 -5.39
C SER A 2 -80.52 4.16 -6.47
N ILE A 3 -79.26 3.73 -6.33
CA ILE A 3 -78.30 3.37 -7.37
C ILE A 3 -77.52 4.50 -8.08
N PHE A 4 -76.30 4.69 -7.54
CA PHE A 4 -75.00 4.85 -8.20
C PHE A 4 -74.81 5.96 -9.25
N ASN A 5 -74.45 7.13 -8.74
CA ASN A 5 -73.85 8.22 -9.49
C ASN A 5 -72.75 8.86 -8.62
N SER A 6 -71.50 8.36 -8.72
CA SER A 6 -70.28 8.96 -8.14
C SER A 6 -69.08 8.09 -8.53
N HIS A 7 -68.33 8.44 -9.58
CA HIS A 7 -66.87 8.17 -9.73
C HIS A 7 -66.30 8.78 -11.03
N SER A 8 -66.74 9.98 -11.44
CA SER A 8 -66.22 10.69 -12.64
C SER A 8 -65.50 12.01 -12.35
N VAL A 9 -65.10 12.28 -11.09
CA VAL A 9 -64.33 13.49 -10.72
C VAL A 9 -62.98 13.19 -10.04
N LEU A 10 -62.67 11.92 -9.73
CA LEU A 10 -61.39 11.52 -9.11
C LEU A 10 -60.30 11.07 -10.13
N SER A 11 -60.63 10.92 -11.42
CA SER A 11 -59.67 10.46 -12.44
C SER A 11 -58.99 11.57 -13.25
N ARG A 12 -59.27 12.85 -12.96
CA ARG A 12 -58.60 13.99 -13.62
C ARG A 12 -57.69 14.82 -12.71
N LEU A 13 -57.60 14.50 -11.42
CA LEU A 13 -56.62 15.10 -10.50
C LEU A 13 -55.37 14.22 -10.28
N ALA A 14 -55.41 12.94 -10.67
CA ALA A 14 -54.28 12.00 -10.54
C ALA A 14 -53.28 12.04 -11.71
N VAL A 15 -53.57 12.79 -12.80
CA VAL A 15 -52.70 12.87 -13.99
C VAL A 15 -51.98 14.23 -14.10
N ALA A 16 -52.32 15.21 -13.26
CA ALA A 16 -51.64 16.51 -13.23
C ALA A 16 -50.60 16.66 -12.10
N LEU A 17 -50.53 15.73 -11.16
CA LEU A 17 -49.52 15.73 -10.08
C LEU A 17 -48.30 14.83 -10.35
N SER A 18 -48.27 14.11 -11.48
CA SER A 18 -47.15 13.24 -11.89
C SER A 18 -46.19 13.90 -12.90
N VAL A 19 -46.45 15.14 -13.34
CA VAL A 19 -45.63 15.86 -14.33
C VAL A 19 -44.83 17.02 -13.73
N ALA A 20 -45.01 17.36 -12.45
CA ALA A 20 -44.23 18.41 -11.75
C ALA A 20 -43.23 17.88 -10.70
N GLY A 21 -43.10 16.55 -10.54
CA GLY A 21 -42.19 15.92 -9.58
C GLY A 21 -40.83 15.47 -10.15
N LEU A 22 -40.53 15.79 -11.41
CA LEU A 22 -39.34 15.30 -12.13
C LEU A 22 -38.22 16.35 -12.33
N CYS A 23 -38.29 17.51 -11.67
CA CYS A 23 -37.28 18.57 -11.83
C CYS A 23 -36.40 18.88 -10.61
N PHE A 24 -36.43 18.10 -9.53
CA PHE A 24 -35.40 18.17 -8.48
C PHE A 24 -35.09 16.80 -7.90
N ALA A 25 -34.47 15.93 -8.71
CA ALA A 25 -33.65 14.85 -8.19
C ALA A 25 -32.19 15.35 -8.20
N SER A 26 -31.70 15.69 -7.01
CA SER A 26 -30.28 15.84 -6.74
C SER A 26 -29.52 14.60 -7.24
N ASN A 27 -28.34 14.83 -7.82
CA ASN A 27 -27.42 13.80 -8.32
C ASN A 27 -27.04 12.80 -7.21
N VAL A 28 -27.85 11.76 -7.04
CA VAL A 28 -27.43 10.54 -6.34
C VAL A 28 -26.70 9.69 -7.38
N HIS A 29 -25.37 9.78 -7.38
CA HIS A 29 -24.51 8.85 -8.08
C HIS A 29 -24.76 7.45 -7.48
N ALA A 30 -25.57 6.63 -8.17
CA ALA A 30 -25.55 5.19 -7.94
C ALA A 30 -24.11 4.73 -8.17
N GLY A 31 -23.46 4.22 -7.12
CA GLY A 31 -22.11 3.67 -7.22
C GLY A 31 -22.14 2.53 -8.22
N LEU A 32 -21.58 2.76 -9.40
CA LEU A 32 -21.22 1.69 -10.32
C LEU A 32 -20.26 0.76 -9.56
N ALA A 33 -20.53 -0.55 -9.63
CA ALA A 33 -19.74 -1.55 -8.93
C ALA A 33 -18.26 -1.41 -9.31
N SER A 34 -17.37 -1.42 -8.31
CA SER A 34 -15.92 -1.37 -8.49
C SER A 34 -15.29 -2.77 -8.49
N VAL A 35 -16.11 -3.81 -8.68
CA VAL A 35 -15.71 -5.21 -8.66
C VAL A 35 -16.64 -6.01 -9.59
N PRO A 36 -16.09 -6.91 -10.43
CA PRO A 36 -16.86 -7.69 -11.38
C PRO A 36 -17.86 -8.64 -10.71
N LEU A 37 -19.02 -8.82 -11.34
CA LEU A 37 -20.14 -9.61 -10.79
C LEU A 37 -20.19 -11.05 -11.35
N SER A 38 -19.30 -11.44 -12.27
CA SER A 38 -19.30 -12.78 -12.88
C SER A 38 -18.04 -13.58 -12.54
N VAL A 39 -18.17 -14.50 -11.59
CA VAL A 39 -17.13 -15.48 -11.24
C VAL A 39 -17.12 -16.60 -12.28
N ALA A 40 -16.13 -16.58 -13.18
CA ALA A 40 -15.70 -17.74 -13.93
C ALA A 40 -14.17 -17.87 -13.83
N ASN A 41 -13.72 -18.67 -12.86
CA ASN A 41 -12.37 -19.21 -12.65
C ASN A 41 -11.18 -18.23 -12.57
N SER A 42 -11.33 -17.14 -11.81
CA SER A 42 -10.19 -16.58 -11.08
C SER A 42 -10.21 -17.01 -9.64
N VAL A 43 -9.16 -17.68 -9.19
CA VAL A 43 -9.01 -18.02 -7.78
C VAL A 43 -8.19 -16.93 -7.14
N ASP A 44 -8.79 -16.23 -6.16
CA ASP A 44 -8.10 -15.21 -5.40
C ASP A 44 -6.78 -15.74 -4.81
N PRO A 45 -5.67 -14.99 -4.96
CA PRO A 45 -4.44 -15.28 -4.26
C PRO A 45 -4.64 -15.14 -2.74
N ASN A 46 -3.85 -15.88 -1.99
CA ASN A 46 -3.83 -15.80 -0.53
C ASN A 46 -2.66 -14.92 -0.07
N LEU A 47 -2.90 -14.03 0.88
CA LEU A 47 -1.88 -13.25 1.57
C LEU A 47 -1.97 -13.49 3.08
N ILE A 48 -0.88 -13.95 3.71
CA ILE A 48 -0.76 -13.98 5.17
C ILE A 48 0.10 -12.81 5.65
N LEU A 49 -0.50 -11.98 6.52
CA LEU A 49 0.20 -10.91 7.23
C LEU A 49 0.85 -11.44 8.51
N VAL A 50 2.19 -11.38 8.57
CA VAL A 50 2.98 -11.72 9.75
C VAL A 50 3.36 -10.41 10.43
N LEU A 51 2.64 -10.04 11.48
CA LEU A 51 2.70 -8.68 12.01
C LEU A 51 3.34 -8.65 13.40
N ASP A 52 4.39 -7.85 13.54
CA ASP A 52 5.07 -7.63 14.81
C ASP A 52 4.15 -7.01 15.88
N ASP A 53 4.16 -7.62 17.07
CA ASP A 53 3.48 -7.16 18.28
C ASP A 53 4.42 -7.07 19.48
N SER A 54 5.73 -7.05 19.25
CA SER A 54 6.77 -6.90 20.26
C SER A 54 6.68 -5.57 21.00
N GLY A 55 7.37 -5.46 22.14
CA GLY A 55 7.32 -4.25 22.95
C GLY A 55 7.91 -2.99 22.31
N SER A 56 8.80 -3.14 21.31
CA SER A 56 9.33 -2.00 20.55
C SER A 56 8.25 -1.29 19.75
N MET A 57 7.24 -2.03 19.32
CA MET A 57 6.11 -1.47 18.57
C MET A 57 5.30 -0.43 19.38
N ASP A 58 5.41 -0.40 20.71
CA ASP A 58 4.77 0.63 21.56
C ASP A 58 5.54 1.95 21.64
N TRP A 59 6.78 2.00 21.16
CA TRP A 59 7.66 3.15 21.36
C TRP A 59 7.29 4.36 20.50
N GLU A 60 7.65 5.54 20.99
CA GLU A 60 7.43 6.86 20.35
C GLU A 60 8.72 7.40 19.71
N MET A 61 9.74 6.55 19.63
CA MET A 61 11.06 6.86 19.06
C MET A 61 11.39 5.91 17.92
N LEU A 62 12.04 6.42 16.90
CA LEU A 62 12.59 5.69 15.76
C LEU A 62 13.84 6.44 15.27
N PHE A 63 14.93 6.32 16.03
CA PHE A 63 16.25 6.79 15.63
C PHE A 63 16.91 5.79 14.67
N PRO A 64 17.89 6.21 13.87
CA PRO A 64 18.71 5.30 13.05
C PRO A 64 19.72 4.54 13.93
N THR A 65 19.20 3.78 14.90
CA THR A 65 19.94 2.91 15.81
C THR A 65 19.36 1.50 15.75
N ASP A 66 20.09 0.54 16.31
CA ASP A 66 19.75 -0.88 16.31
C ASP A 66 18.30 -1.18 16.75
N SER A 67 17.80 -0.50 17.78
CA SER A 67 16.43 -0.65 18.28
C SER A 67 15.53 0.56 18.00
N GLY A 68 16.08 1.62 17.41
CA GLY A 68 15.45 2.94 17.30
C GLY A 68 15.20 3.67 18.62
N GLN A 69 15.70 3.15 19.74
CA GLN A 69 15.73 3.88 21.02
C GLN A 69 16.86 4.90 21.04
N LEU A 70 16.72 5.91 21.91
CA LEU A 70 17.81 6.80 22.26
C LEU A 70 18.49 6.31 23.54
N GLN A 71 19.81 6.16 23.51
CA GLN A 71 20.59 5.87 24.71
C GLN A 71 21.45 7.06 25.12
N ILE A 72 21.45 7.38 26.41
CA ILE A 72 22.28 8.43 27.00
C ILE A 72 23.22 7.79 28.00
N ASN A 73 24.54 7.95 27.82
CA ASN A 73 25.57 7.26 28.61
C ASN A 73 25.35 7.38 30.14
N ASN A 74 25.56 6.27 30.86
CA ASN A 74 25.53 6.20 32.33
C ASN A 74 26.93 6.32 32.96
N LEU A 75 27.97 6.39 32.15
CA LEU A 75 29.35 6.61 32.54
C LEU A 75 29.82 7.95 31.96
N GLN A 76 30.87 8.50 32.54
CA GLN A 76 31.62 9.58 31.90
C GLN A 76 32.15 9.04 30.56
N ASN A 77 31.95 9.76 29.44
CA ASN A 77 32.70 9.48 28.22
C ASN A 77 34.22 9.67 28.46
N ASP A 78 35.07 9.41 27.46
CA ASP A 78 36.54 9.66 27.54
C ASP A 78 36.93 11.13 27.83
N ARG A 79 35.93 12.04 27.97
CA ARG A 79 36.05 13.44 28.37
C ARG A 79 35.23 13.83 29.63
N GLY A 80 34.52 12.93 30.32
CA GLY A 80 33.75 13.27 31.53
C GLY A 80 32.23 13.47 31.43
N TYR A 81 31.56 13.25 30.28
CA TYR A 81 30.20 13.79 30.02
C TYR A 81 29.16 12.77 29.52
N ALA A 82 27.87 12.96 29.87
CA ALA A 82 26.76 12.19 29.29
C ALA A 82 26.32 12.78 27.95
N SER A 83 26.26 11.94 26.92
CA SER A 83 25.87 12.34 25.58
C SER A 83 25.12 11.20 24.88
N PRO A 84 24.16 11.50 24.00
CA PRO A 84 23.55 10.51 23.11
C PRO A 84 24.47 10.08 21.95
N ILE A 85 25.61 10.74 21.73
CA ILE A 85 26.55 10.43 20.64
C ILE A 85 27.95 10.05 21.16
N HIS A 86 28.68 9.32 20.33
CA HIS A 86 30.13 9.07 20.43
C HIS A 86 30.93 10.27 19.90
N TRP A 87 32.26 10.24 20.06
CA TRP A 87 33.14 11.33 19.61
C TRP A 87 33.24 11.43 18.08
N ASP A 88 32.91 10.34 17.39
CA ASP A 88 32.84 10.25 15.93
C ASP A 88 31.48 10.72 15.38
N GLY A 89 30.58 11.22 16.24
CA GLY A 89 29.24 11.69 15.87
C GLY A 89 28.19 10.58 15.77
N SER A 90 28.57 9.30 15.95
CA SER A 90 27.65 8.18 15.85
C SER A 90 26.72 8.10 17.07
N ILE A 91 25.43 7.78 16.86
CA ILE A 91 24.45 7.67 17.96
C ILE A 91 24.78 6.43 18.80
N ARG A 92 24.73 6.57 20.13
CA ARG A 92 24.95 5.46 21.06
C ARG A 92 23.84 4.42 20.97
N VAL A 93 24.24 3.16 20.83
CA VAL A 93 23.34 1.99 20.78
C VAL A 93 23.40 1.10 22.03
N SER A 94 24.36 1.33 22.93
CA SER A 94 24.54 0.57 24.17
C SER A 94 25.20 1.39 25.29
N GLY A 95 25.20 0.87 26.53
CA GLY A 95 25.94 1.43 27.68
C GLY A 95 25.27 2.62 28.40
N GLY A 96 24.03 2.96 28.04
CA GLY A 96 23.32 4.12 28.58
C GLY A 96 21.98 3.83 29.27
N THR A 97 21.33 4.91 29.72
CA THR A 97 19.90 4.93 30.03
C THR A 97 19.14 4.99 28.71
N SER A 98 18.31 3.97 28.45
CA SER A 98 17.45 3.90 27.26
C SER A 98 16.17 4.70 27.46
N TYR A 99 15.82 5.48 26.44
CA TYR A 99 14.59 6.23 26.32
C TYR A 99 13.78 5.68 25.14
N SER A 100 12.48 5.50 25.36
CA SER A 100 11.57 4.95 24.34
C SER A 100 10.32 5.79 24.14
N TYR A 101 10.07 6.74 25.05
CA TYR A 101 8.89 7.59 25.04
C TYR A 101 9.30 9.07 25.07
N LEU A 102 8.45 9.90 24.49
CA LEU A 102 8.54 11.36 24.52
C LEU A 102 7.44 11.98 25.37
N PHE A 103 6.39 11.22 25.65
CA PHE A 103 5.26 11.64 26.48
C PHE A 103 5.19 10.80 27.76
N PRO A 104 4.97 11.43 28.93
CA PRO A 104 4.83 10.74 30.19
C PRO A 104 3.34 10.48 30.49
N ASN A 105 2.69 9.70 29.62
CA ASN A 105 1.23 9.42 29.63
C ASN A 105 0.83 8.20 30.47
N GLY A 106 1.57 7.89 31.52
CA GLY A 106 1.26 6.76 32.41
C GLY A 106 1.52 5.38 31.78
N THR A 107 1.02 4.33 32.43
CA THR A 107 1.11 2.94 31.95
C THR A 107 -0.25 2.26 31.97
N GLY A 108 -0.36 1.16 31.23
CA GLY A 108 -1.55 0.31 31.22
C GLY A 108 -2.33 0.48 29.93
N THR A 109 -3.62 0.17 29.99
CA THR A 109 -4.51 0.03 28.83
C THR A 109 -4.51 1.28 27.94
N GLY A 110 -3.95 1.13 26.73
CA GLY A 110 -3.82 2.19 25.72
C GLY A 110 -2.66 3.19 25.92
N ASN A 111 -1.97 3.13 27.06
CA ASN A 111 -0.80 3.99 27.38
C ASN A 111 0.51 3.25 27.15
N LYS A 112 1.60 3.67 27.80
CA LYS A 112 2.88 2.96 27.71
C LYS A 112 2.72 1.54 28.23
N VAL A 113 3.24 0.59 27.47
CA VAL A 113 3.39 -0.80 27.92
C VAL A 113 4.40 -0.87 29.05
N TYR A 114 5.48 -0.09 28.97
CA TYR A 114 6.58 -0.13 29.93
C TYR A 114 6.50 0.99 30.97
N GLY A 115 6.50 0.61 32.25
CA GLY A 115 6.62 1.55 33.37
C GLY A 115 8.04 2.06 33.58
N TYR A 116 8.18 3.19 34.28
CA TYR A 116 9.43 3.93 34.40
C TYR A 116 10.60 3.13 35.02
N THR A 117 10.29 2.10 35.81
CA THR A 117 11.28 1.17 36.40
C THR A 117 11.85 0.19 35.39
N SER A 118 11.16 -0.04 34.27
CA SER A 118 11.65 -0.85 33.15
C SER A 118 12.85 -0.18 32.48
N GLY A 119 13.75 -0.99 31.92
CA GLY A 119 14.80 -0.53 31.00
C GLY A 119 14.24 0.38 29.91
N ASN A 120 13.06 0.05 29.38
CA ASN A 120 12.44 0.66 28.20
C ASN A 120 11.31 1.65 28.52
N GLY A 121 10.95 1.88 29.79
CA GLY A 121 9.74 2.67 30.14
C GLY A 121 9.93 4.17 30.33
N LYS A 122 11.13 4.68 29.99
CA LYS A 122 11.56 6.04 30.34
C LYS A 122 11.15 7.03 29.27
N ALA A 123 10.52 8.12 29.72
CA ALA A 123 10.17 9.26 28.88
C ALA A 123 11.26 10.34 28.94
N LEU A 124 11.71 10.81 27.78
CA LEU A 124 12.78 11.80 27.67
C LEU A 124 12.26 13.21 27.97
N PRO A 125 12.88 13.96 28.92
CA PRO A 125 12.48 15.33 29.23
C PRO A 125 12.49 16.26 28.00
N PRO A 126 11.55 17.23 27.91
CA PRO A 126 11.46 18.21 26.82
C PRO A 126 12.44 19.37 27.05
N ARG A 127 13.73 19.06 26.93
CA ARG A 127 14.86 19.96 27.19
C ARG A 127 15.52 20.41 25.87
N PRO A 128 15.99 21.66 25.74
CA PRO A 128 16.70 22.13 24.54
C PRO A 128 17.86 21.22 24.12
N GLU A 129 18.62 20.69 25.08
CA GLU A 129 19.75 19.77 24.88
C GLU A 129 19.37 18.46 24.18
N TYR A 130 18.09 18.10 24.22
CA TYR A 130 17.54 16.88 23.63
C TYR A 130 16.36 17.16 22.69
N ALA A 131 16.27 18.40 22.20
CA ALA A 131 15.20 18.85 21.31
C ALA A 131 15.12 18.05 20.00
N PHE A 132 16.26 17.55 19.52
CA PHE A 132 16.36 16.72 18.31
C PHE A 132 15.42 15.51 18.35
N ALA A 133 15.11 14.96 19.53
CA ALA A 133 14.19 13.83 19.67
C ALA A 133 12.73 14.18 19.34
N ARG A 134 12.38 15.47 19.34
CA ARG A 134 11.08 16.04 18.96
C ARG A 134 11.14 16.73 17.59
N SER A 135 11.94 16.17 16.69
CA SER A 135 12.07 16.60 15.31
C SER A 135 11.99 15.38 14.40
N SER A 136 11.16 15.43 13.36
CA SER A 136 11.05 14.37 12.35
C SER A 136 12.36 14.13 11.59
N ASP A 137 13.25 15.13 11.57
CA ASP A 137 14.57 15.04 10.94
C ASP A 137 15.53 14.05 11.64
N TYR A 138 15.25 13.65 12.90
CA TYR A 138 16.10 12.73 13.67
C TYR A 138 15.32 11.55 14.24
N ASN A 139 14.07 11.78 14.64
CA ASN A 139 13.15 10.75 15.11
C ASN A 139 12.05 10.58 14.07
N GLY A 140 12.17 9.58 13.20
CA GLY A 140 11.21 9.34 12.11
C GLY A 140 9.80 8.99 12.60
N GLN A 141 9.63 8.68 13.88
CA GLN A 141 8.33 8.44 14.50
C GLN A 141 7.63 9.74 14.94
N PHE A 142 8.39 10.83 15.11
CA PHE A 142 7.86 12.10 15.58
C PHE A 142 7.07 12.85 14.50
N TYR A 143 6.27 13.81 14.94
CA TYR A 143 5.45 14.67 14.10
C TYR A 143 6.29 15.41 13.04
N ASP A 144 5.92 15.25 11.77
CA ASP A 144 6.45 16.06 10.67
C ASP A 144 5.41 17.12 10.27
N PRO A 145 5.70 18.43 10.47
CA PRO A 145 4.77 19.48 10.09
C PRO A 145 4.48 19.54 8.58
N MET A 146 5.34 19.00 7.71
CA MET A 146 5.11 18.95 6.26
C MET A 146 4.09 17.87 5.85
N VAL A 147 3.79 16.93 6.74
CA VAL A 147 2.84 15.86 6.49
C VAL A 147 1.46 16.24 7.00
N THR A 148 0.42 15.88 6.25
CA THR A 148 -0.97 15.97 6.72
C THR A 148 -1.43 14.60 7.21
N TYR A 149 -1.69 14.50 8.52
CA TYR A 149 -2.12 13.28 9.18
C TYR A 149 -3.64 13.18 9.20
N GLN A 150 -4.17 12.23 8.44
CA GLN A 150 -5.60 11.91 8.45
C GLN A 150 -5.92 10.96 9.59
N PRO A 151 -7.12 10.99 10.19
CA PRO A 151 -7.57 9.90 11.06
C PRO A 151 -7.47 8.54 10.34
N TRP A 152 -7.50 7.43 11.08
CA TRP A 152 -7.51 6.11 10.44
C TRP A 152 -8.69 5.97 9.47
N ILE A 153 -8.51 5.17 8.42
CA ILE A 153 -9.55 4.87 7.44
C ILE A 153 -10.33 3.63 7.87
N LYS A 154 -11.64 3.63 7.70
CA LYS A 154 -12.52 2.49 8.00
C LYS A 154 -12.65 1.59 6.79
N ALA A 155 -13.22 0.41 7.01
CA ALA A 155 -13.49 -0.55 5.95
C ALA A 155 -14.39 0.01 4.83
N ASP A 156 -15.27 0.97 5.14
CA ASP A 156 -16.16 1.62 4.16
C ASP A 156 -15.47 2.76 3.37
N GLY A 157 -14.17 3.00 3.60
CA GLY A 157 -13.41 4.07 2.98
C GLY A 157 -13.59 5.45 3.63
N SER A 158 -14.45 5.58 4.64
CA SER A 158 -14.59 6.81 5.43
C SER A 158 -13.54 6.89 6.52
N PHE A 159 -13.28 8.07 7.06
CA PHE A 159 -12.33 8.26 8.16
C PHE A 159 -12.99 8.11 9.54
N TYR A 160 -12.20 7.72 10.54
CA TYR A 160 -12.54 7.93 11.94
C TYR A 160 -12.65 9.44 12.25
N PRO A 161 -13.35 9.83 13.33
CA PRO A 161 -13.44 11.24 13.72
C PRO A 161 -12.06 11.88 13.93
N ALA A 162 -11.94 13.16 13.63
CA ALA A 162 -10.74 13.92 13.95
C ALA A 162 -10.46 13.88 15.47
N ALA A 163 -9.18 13.81 15.84
CA ALA A 163 -8.80 13.76 17.25
C ALA A 163 -9.18 15.07 17.95
N ASN A 164 -9.75 15.02 19.15
CA ASN A 164 -10.05 16.22 19.94
C ASN A 164 -8.75 16.75 20.57
N PRO A 165 -8.25 17.95 20.21
CA PRO A 165 -6.98 18.45 20.74
C PRO A 165 -6.96 18.62 22.27
N LYS A 166 -8.11 18.84 22.91
CA LYS A 166 -8.21 18.99 24.38
C LYS A 166 -8.20 17.66 25.14
N SER A 167 -8.35 16.54 24.42
CA SER A 167 -8.49 15.21 25.01
C SER A 167 -8.09 14.13 24.01
N ALA A 168 -6.88 14.26 23.44
CA ALA A 168 -6.39 13.33 22.42
C ALA A 168 -6.14 11.96 23.05
N ILE A 169 -6.73 10.92 22.47
CA ILE A 169 -6.71 9.55 23.00
C ILE A 169 -5.36 8.89 22.75
N SER A 170 -4.85 8.16 23.76
CA SER A 170 -3.56 7.49 23.71
C SER A 170 -3.56 6.27 22.79
N ASP A 171 -4.62 5.47 22.73
CA ASP A 171 -4.81 4.44 21.71
C ASP A 171 -6.31 4.35 21.39
N PRO A 172 -6.75 4.78 20.19
CA PRO A 172 -8.15 4.83 19.84
C PRO A 172 -8.78 3.46 19.61
N ALA A 173 -7.99 2.38 19.47
CA ALA A 173 -8.53 1.01 19.40
C ALA A 173 -8.88 0.44 20.77
N VAL A 174 -8.45 1.11 21.85
CA VAL A 174 -8.55 0.60 23.21
C VAL A 174 -9.64 1.34 23.99
N THR A 175 -10.70 0.63 24.35
CA THR A 175 -11.79 1.18 25.18
C THR A 175 -11.25 1.67 26.53
N GLY A 176 -11.58 2.91 26.90
CA GLY A 176 -11.16 3.51 28.17
C GLY A 176 -9.69 3.98 28.19
N SER A 177 -9.05 4.08 27.03
CA SER A 177 -7.71 4.64 26.89
C SER A 177 -7.64 6.08 27.43
N ASN A 178 -6.53 6.43 28.10
CA ASN A 178 -6.35 7.76 28.66
C ASN A 178 -6.22 8.82 27.55
N THR A 179 -6.40 10.08 27.95
CA THR A 179 -6.30 11.23 27.05
C THR A 179 -5.24 12.21 27.52
N MET A 180 -4.79 13.08 26.61
CA MET A 180 -3.88 14.19 26.87
C MET A 180 -4.45 15.49 26.27
N ASP A 181 -4.44 16.58 27.05
CA ASP A 181 -4.74 17.91 26.54
C ASP A 181 -3.49 18.47 25.83
N LEU A 182 -3.58 18.68 24.52
CA LEU A 182 -2.48 19.16 23.69
C LEU A 182 -2.50 20.70 23.54
N THR A 183 -3.52 21.36 24.08
CA THR A 183 -3.82 22.78 23.85
C THR A 183 -3.22 23.71 24.91
N THR A 184 -2.73 23.15 26.02
CA THR A 184 -2.25 23.90 27.17
C THR A 184 -0.90 23.37 27.69
N GLU A 185 -0.25 24.16 28.55
CA GLU A 185 0.87 23.68 29.33
C GLU A 185 0.38 22.62 30.33
N ASN A 186 1.00 21.45 30.30
CA ASN A 186 0.75 20.36 31.23
C ASN A 186 1.80 20.31 32.33
N TYR A 187 1.39 19.71 33.45
CA TYR A 187 2.25 19.40 34.58
C TYR A 187 2.31 17.89 34.76
N THR A 188 3.53 17.33 34.70
CA THR A 188 3.74 15.90 34.95
C THR A 188 3.75 15.59 36.45
N THR A 189 3.39 14.36 36.82
CA THR A 189 3.54 13.87 38.20
C THR A 189 4.65 12.81 38.29
N SER A 190 4.98 12.32 39.49
CA SER A 190 6.04 11.31 39.66
C SER A 190 5.65 9.93 39.09
N GLY A 191 6.63 9.04 38.91
CA GLY A 191 6.42 7.67 38.41
C GLY A 191 6.15 7.60 36.91
N ASN A 192 5.15 6.81 36.50
CA ASN A 192 4.85 6.55 35.09
C ASN A 192 4.34 7.79 34.31
N TRP A 193 3.91 8.80 35.05
CA TRP A 193 3.41 10.08 34.55
C TRP A 193 4.45 11.19 34.56
N GLY A 194 5.72 10.86 34.82
CA GLY A 194 6.83 11.81 34.83
C GLY A 194 7.92 11.48 33.83
N PHE A 195 8.77 12.46 33.57
CA PHE A 195 9.98 12.28 32.77
C PHE A 195 11.11 11.70 33.62
N TYR A 196 11.94 10.87 33.00
CA TYR A 196 13.09 10.26 33.66
C TYR A 196 14.37 11.04 33.33
N ARG A 197 15.07 11.50 34.35
CA ARG A 197 16.37 12.15 34.17
C ARG A 197 17.47 11.20 34.64
N SER A 198 18.38 10.81 33.75
CA SER A 198 19.58 10.08 34.16
C SER A 198 20.48 10.98 35.01
N ASN A 199 21.18 10.40 35.99
CA ASN A 199 22.06 11.10 36.94
C ASN A 199 23.14 11.96 36.26
N TYR A 200 23.44 11.67 35.00
CA TYR A 200 24.50 12.31 34.24
C TYR A 200 23.97 13.27 33.17
N MET A 201 22.65 13.36 32.98
CA MET A 201 22.08 14.38 32.09
C MET A 201 22.34 15.77 32.65
N TYR A 202 22.81 16.68 31.79
CA TYR A 202 22.96 18.10 32.09
C TYR A 202 21.68 18.67 32.70
N GLY A 203 21.85 19.40 33.80
CA GLY A 203 20.76 20.07 34.47
C GLY A 203 21.11 21.50 34.78
N ALA A 204 20.29 22.43 34.33
CA ALA A 204 19.98 23.58 35.16
C ALA A 204 18.48 23.48 35.49
N ASP A 205 18.19 23.12 36.73
CA ASP A 205 16.85 23.29 37.25
C ASP A 205 16.83 24.68 37.91
N ASN A 206 16.06 25.61 37.31
CA ASN A 206 15.56 26.86 37.89
C ASN A 206 16.42 28.15 37.87
N GLY A 207 17.24 28.41 36.86
CA GLY A 207 17.86 29.73 36.74
C GLY A 207 18.81 30.10 37.90
N TYR A 208 19.24 29.10 38.67
CA TYR A 208 20.37 29.13 39.58
C TYR A 208 21.29 27.94 39.28
N PRO A 209 22.62 28.09 39.45
CA PRO A 209 23.55 26.98 39.30
C PRO A 209 23.30 25.96 40.41
N VAL A 210 23.16 24.67 40.06
CA VAL A 210 23.35 23.57 41.04
C VAL A 210 24.86 23.44 41.26
N ALA A 211 25.43 24.40 41.98
CA ALA A 211 26.69 24.20 42.66
C ALA A 211 26.37 23.54 44.00
N SER A 212 26.89 22.33 44.20
CA SER A 212 27.17 21.78 45.52
C SER A 212 25.99 21.71 46.50
N TYR A 213 25.23 20.61 46.50
CA TYR A 213 24.78 20.04 47.78
C TYR A 213 25.62 18.81 48.10
N GLY A 214 26.88 19.07 48.40
CA GLY A 214 27.61 18.29 49.38
C GLY A 214 27.53 19.00 50.72
N SER A 215 26.41 18.86 51.44
CA SER A 215 26.40 18.96 52.91
C SER A 215 25.04 18.52 53.46
N SER A 216 25.05 17.33 54.06
CA SER A 216 24.37 17.04 55.33
C SER A 216 22.93 17.56 55.46
N GLY A 217 22.06 17.13 54.56
CA GLY A 217 20.63 16.99 54.84
C GLY A 217 20.31 15.53 54.71
N SER A 218 19.87 14.90 55.80
CA SER A 218 19.30 13.56 55.81
C SER A 218 17.99 13.55 55.02
N ASP A 219 18.08 13.70 53.71
CA ASP A 219 16.99 13.41 52.79
C ASP A 219 17.45 12.20 51.97
N GLY A 220 17.02 11.02 52.42
CA GLY A 220 17.28 9.73 51.80
C GLY A 220 16.57 9.57 50.46
N ASP A 221 16.68 10.54 49.56
CA ASP A 221 15.94 10.59 48.29
C ASP A 221 16.83 10.85 47.06
N LEU A 222 18.10 10.45 47.14
CA LEU A 222 18.94 10.09 45.98
C LEU A 222 18.34 8.94 45.13
N GLY A 223 17.13 8.48 45.44
CA GLY A 223 16.36 7.45 44.75
C GLY A 223 15.28 7.96 43.78
N LYS A 224 14.90 9.25 43.80
CA LYS A 224 13.84 9.77 42.90
C LYS A 224 14.41 10.19 41.54
N ARG A 225 14.38 9.26 40.58
CA ARG A 225 14.84 9.47 39.19
C ARG A 225 13.76 10.01 38.24
N THR A 226 12.57 10.28 38.75
CA THR A 226 11.44 10.86 38.02
C THR A 226 11.17 12.28 38.52
N TYR A 227 11.19 13.24 37.62
CA TYR A 227 11.00 14.66 37.95
C TYR A 227 9.71 15.21 37.34
N SER A 228 9.13 16.19 38.03
CA SER A 228 7.96 16.92 37.54
C SER A 228 8.43 18.09 36.66
N TYR A 229 8.03 18.10 35.40
CA TYR A 229 8.26 19.18 34.44
C TYR A 229 6.95 19.83 34.03
N ARG A 230 7.01 21.14 33.78
CA ARG A 230 6.05 21.84 32.94
C ARG A 230 6.43 21.64 31.50
N TYR A 231 5.46 21.34 30.64
CA TYR A 231 5.71 21.16 29.22
C TYR A 231 4.44 21.38 28.40
N VAL A 232 4.62 21.88 27.17
CA VAL A 232 3.56 21.93 26.17
C VAL A 232 3.71 20.68 25.28
N PRO A 233 2.73 19.74 25.25
CA PRO A 233 2.88 18.51 24.48
C PRO A 233 3.02 18.75 22.97
N ALA A 234 2.26 19.71 22.44
CA ALA A 234 2.25 20.11 21.04
C ALA A 234 3.45 21.02 20.70
N THR A 235 4.65 20.49 20.92
CA THR A 235 5.93 21.16 20.64
C THR A 235 6.78 20.31 19.69
N TYR A 236 7.25 20.90 18.61
CA TYR A 236 8.17 20.26 17.66
C TYR A 236 9.33 21.17 17.28
N TYR A 237 10.35 20.58 16.68
CA TYR A 237 11.55 21.28 16.21
C TYR A 237 11.83 20.98 14.73
N VAL A 238 12.26 21.99 13.98
CA VAL A 238 12.60 21.89 12.56
C VAL A 238 14.01 22.45 12.32
N ARG A 239 14.78 21.83 11.41
CA ARG A 239 16.08 22.37 10.99
C ARG A 239 15.97 23.77 10.40
N VAL A 240 16.88 24.65 10.82
CA VAL A 240 17.02 26.01 10.27
C VAL A 240 18.03 25.99 9.14
N LYS A 241 17.59 26.27 7.90
CA LYS A 241 18.47 26.28 6.71
C LYS A 241 19.28 27.57 6.54
N SER A 242 18.86 28.67 7.17
CA SER A 242 19.50 29.98 7.02
C SER A 242 19.47 30.77 8.33
N ALA A 243 20.48 30.56 9.17
CA ALA A 243 20.84 31.50 10.23
C ALA A 243 22.35 31.76 10.14
N THR A 244 22.72 33.04 10.10
CA THR A 244 24.04 33.48 9.63
C THR A 244 25.07 33.57 10.73
N LEU A 245 24.71 33.52 12.01
CA LEU A 245 25.65 33.70 13.11
C LEU A 245 25.21 32.92 14.34
N LEU A 246 25.96 31.88 14.69
CA LEU A 246 25.89 31.25 16.00
C LEU A 246 26.74 32.04 17.02
N PRO A 247 26.40 32.01 18.32
CA PRO A 247 27.16 32.72 19.34
C PRO A 247 28.64 32.32 19.37
N VAL A 248 29.53 33.29 19.60
CA VAL A 248 31.02 33.16 19.56
C VAL A 248 31.57 32.09 20.53
N TRP A 249 30.79 31.62 21.50
CA TRP A 249 31.21 30.60 22.48
C TRP A 249 31.11 29.14 21.98
N LEU A 250 30.40 28.91 20.87
CA LEU A 250 30.52 27.69 20.08
C LEU A 250 31.76 27.86 19.19
N ASN A 251 32.80 27.08 19.46
CA ASN A 251 34.16 27.32 18.98
C ASN A 251 34.30 27.01 17.48
N SER A 252 33.31 26.35 16.88
CA SER A 252 33.19 26.16 15.43
C SER A 252 32.37 27.28 14.78
N TRP A 253 33.08 28.27 14.25
CA TRP A 253 32.53 29.28 13.34
C TRP A 253 31.84 28.58 12.16
N GLY A 254 30.52 28.62 12.13
CA GLY A 254 29.76 28.01 11.04
C GLY A 254 28.35 28.54 10.97
N THR A 255 27.77 28.45 9.78
CA THR A 255 26.36 28.78 9.57
C THR A 255 25.50 27.60 10.04
N CYS A 256 24.20 27.81 10.18
CA CYS A 256 23.28 26.71 10.46
C CYS A 256 23.24 25.62 9.38
N ALA A 257 23.84 25.85 8.21
CA ALA A 257 23.97 24.88 7.14
C ALA A 257 25.18 23.95 7.28
N SER A 258 26.19 24.29 8.09
CA SER A 258 27.35 23.41 8.31
C SER A 258 27.02 22.32 9.35
N LEU A 259 27.10 21.05 8.97
CA LEU A 259 26.97 19.92 9.88
C LEU A 259 28.33 19.68 10.57
N ASP A 260 28.30 19.71 11.90
CA ASP A 260 29.46 19.53 12.78
C ASP A 260 28.97 19.01 14.14
N HIS A 261 29.09 17.71 14.38
CA HIS A 261 28.60 17.10 15.62
C HIS A 261 29.32 17.60 16.86
N ASP A 262 30.54 18.16 16.74
CA ASP A 262 31.23 18.77 17.88
C ASP A 262 30.47 19.99 18.41
N ARG A 263 29.74 20.70 17.55
CA ARG A 263 28.86 21.79 17.96
C ARG A 263 27.77 21.31 18.92
N TYR A 264 27.23 20.12 18.71
CA TYR A 264 26.26 19.54 19.63
C TYR A 264 26.90 19.23 20.99
N LEU A 265 28.11 18.67 20.99
CA LEU A 265 28.87 18.38 22.22
C LEU A 265 29.20 19.67 22.99
N GLU A 266 29.54 20.76 22.28
CA GLU A 266 29.77 22.07 22.88
C GLU A 266 28.49 22.70 23.43
N PHE A 267 27.39 22.65 22.67
CA PHE A 267 26.08 23.09 23.13
C PHE A 267 25.69 22.36 24.41
N LEU A 268 25.84 21.05 24.44
CA LEU A 268 25.52 20.20 25.58
C LEU A 268 26.38 20.51 26.81
N THR A 269 27.70 20.70 26.64
CA THR A 269 28.65 20.94 27.75
C THR A 269 28.64 22.36 28.29
N LYS A 270 28.30 23.35 27.45
CA LYS A 270 28.30 24.78 27.82
C LYS A 270 26.90 25.36 27.93
N TRP A 271 25.85 24.54 27.94
CA TRP A 271 24.49 25.02 28.05
C TRP A 271 24.28 25.80 29.36
N THR A 272 23.78 27.03 29.23
CA THR A 272 23.36 27.89 30.36
C THR A 272 22.16 28.72 29.90
N PRO A 273 21.32 29.25 30.82
CA PRO A 273 20.24 30.16 30.44
C PRO A 273 20.71 31.38 29.61
N ALA A 274 21.87 31.95 29.93
CA ALA A 274 22.45 33.06 29.17
C ALA A 274 22.82 32.64 27.74
N ASN A 275 23.42 31.46 27.59
CA ASN A 275 23.78 30.91 26.28
C ASN A 275 22.55 30.53 25.44
N GLN A 276 21.48 30.06 26.09
CA GLN A 276 20.18 29.82 25.47
C GLN A 276 19.59 31.13 24.90
N THR A 277 19.58 32.21 25.69
CA THR A 277 19.10 33.52 25.21
C THR A 277 19.90 34.03 24.00
N LEU A 278 21.21 33.78 23.96
CA LEU A 278 22.05 34.14 22.81
C LEU A 278 21.69 33.34 21.55
N LEU A 279 21.36 32.05 21.69
CA LEU A 279 20.88 31.22 20.58
C LEU A 279 19.51 31.73 20.08
N GLU A 280 18.59 32.00 21.00
CA GLU A 280 17.24 32.46 20.68
C GLU A 280 17.27 33.81 19.94
N ALA A 281 18.17 34.71 20.34
CA ALA A 281 18.43 35.98 19.66
C ALA A 281 18.96 35.78 18.22
N ALA A 282 19.65 34.67 17.94
CA ALA A 282 20.07 34.27 16.61
C ALA A 282 18.99 33.51 15.82
N GLY A 283 17.78 33.37 16.37
CA GLY A 283 16.68 32.64 15.75
C GLY A 283 16.80 31.12 15.85
N VAL A 284 17.65 30.61 16.76
CA VAL A 284 17.90 29.18 16.98
C VAL A 284 17.49 28.82 18.41
N ASP A 285 16.75 27.73 18.61
CA ASP A 285 16.27 27.34 19.94
C ASP A 285 17.01 26.12 20.50
N ALA A 286 17.63 25.31 19.64
CA ALA A 286 18.42 24.14 20.03
C ALA A 286 19.40 23.72 18.92
N ILE A 287 20.27 22.77 19.24
CA ILE A 287 21.22 22.15 18.31
C ILE A 287 20.91 20.65 18.19
N GLY A 288 20.86 20.14 16.96
CA GLY A 288 20.71 18.72 16.65
C GLY A 288 22.00 17.95 16.85
N ILE A 289 21.92 16.62 16.96
CA ILE A 289 23.09 15.75 17.21
C ILE A 289 24.18 15.82 16.12
N ASP A 290 23.84 16.27 14.93
CA ASP A 290 24.75 16.49 13.80
C ASP A 290 25.25 17.94 13.72
N GLY A 291 24.95 18.77 14.72
CA GLY A 291 25.32 20.19 14.77
C GLY A 291 24.37 21.13 14.03
N ALA A 292 23.30 20.64 13.40
CA ALA A 292 22.35 21.52 12.72
C ALA A 292 21.56 22.37 13.74
N CYS A 293 21.26 23.61 13.37
CA CYS A 293 20.40 24.48 14.18
C CYS A 293 18.95 24.03 14.10
N LEU A 294 18.23 24.10 15.21
CA LEU A 294 16.82 23.76 15.33
C LEU A 294 16.00 24.95 15.81
N LYS A 295 14.84 25.18 15.16
CA LYS A 295 13.83 26.14 15.61
C LYS A 295 12.68 25.40 16.28
N LYS A 296 12.24 25.90 17.42
CA LYS A 296 11.12 25.41 18.23
C LYS A 296 9.81 26.02 17.77
N TYR A 297 8.77 25.18 17.71
CA TYR A 297 7.39 25.58 17.49
C TYR A 297 6.51 24.99 18.59
N GLU A 298 6.00 25.84 19.48
CA GLU A 298 4.94 25.50 20.43
C GLU A 298 3.60 25.88 19.81
N ILE A 299 2.85 24.88 19.33
CA ILE A 299 1.65 25.14 18.52
C ILE A 299 0.63 26.05 19.23
N PRO A 300 0.32 25.89 20.54
CA PRO A 300 -0.65 26.74 21.23
C PRO A 300 -0.27 28.22 21.35
N SER A 301 1.00 28.58 21.20
CA SER A 301 1.49 29.97 21.34
C SER A 301 2.07 30.54 20.04
N ALA A 302 2.52 29.70 19.12
CA ALA A 302 3.10 30.12 17.85
C ALA A 302 2.03 30.63 16.87
N THR A 303 2.41 31.65 16.09
CA THR A 303 1.53 32.35 15.12
C THR A 303 1.85 32.04 13.67
N SER A 304 2.97 31.34 13.41
CA SER A 304 3.38 30.92 12.07
C SER A 304 4.06 29.57 12.13
N PHE A 305 3.89 28.78 11.07
CA PHE A 305 4.37 27.41 10.98
C PHE A 305 5.06 27.18 9.63
N PRO A 306 6.09 26.32 9.56
CA PRO A 306 6.74 25.98 8.30
C PRO A 306 5.77 25.39 7.26
N SER A 307 4.70 24.74 7.73
CA SER A 307 3.67 24.11 6.91
C SER A 307 2.76 25.11 6.19
N GLY A 308 2.77 26.38 6.60
CA GLY A 308 1.83 27.40 6.16
C GLY A 308 0.41 27.24 6.73
N ARG A 309 0.15 26.23 7.58
CA ARG A 309 -1.15 26.04 8.23
C ARG A 309 -1.47 27.15 9.23
N THR A 310 -2.76 27.35 9.49
CA THR A 310 -3.19 28.16 10.63
C THR A 310 -2.85 27.44 11.95
N GLN A 311 -2.84 28.17 13.06
CA GLN A 311 -2.62 27.57 14.38
C GLN A 311 -3.63 26.45 14.70
N ALA A 312 -4.90 26.67 14.37
CA ALA A 312 -5.95 25.69 14.61
C ALA A 312 -5.74 24.42 13.77
N ASP A 313 -5.39 24.58 12.48
CA ASP A 313 -5.16 23.45 11.58
C ASP A 313 -3.89 22.68 11.94
N GLU A 314 -2.82 23.36 12.33
CA GLU A 314 -1.58 22.74 12.78
C GLU A 314 -1.80 21.95 14.08
N LEU A 315 -2.58 22.50 15.02
CA LEU A 315 -2.95 21.82 16.26
C LEU A 315 -3.83 20.59 16.00
N GLN A 316 -4.77 20.69 15.07
CA GLN A 316 -5.60 19.56 14.65
C GLN A 316 -4.76 18.46 13.98
N ASN A 317 -3.79 18.84 13.14
CA ASN A 317 -2.87 17.92 12.49
C ASN A 317 -1.97 17.19 13.50
N PHE A 318 -1.43 17.92 14.48
CA PHE A 318 -0.66 17.34 15.59
C PHE A 318 -1.51 16.40 16.44
N ALA A 319 -2.77 16.77 16.74
CA ALA A 319 -3.68 15.90 17.49
C ALA A 319 -3.99 14.60 16.74
N ASN A 320 -4.18 14.66 15.42
CA ASN A 320 -4.37 13.47 14.59
C ASN A 320 -3.11 12.58 14.60
N TRP A 321 -1.92 13.16 14.42
CA TRP A 321 -0.66 12.43 14.56
C TRP A 321 -0.54 11.76 15.94
N PHE A 322 -0.80 12.51 17.01
CA PHE A 322 -0.71 12.02 18.37
C PHE A 322 -1.60 10.78 18.56
N GLN A 323 -2.87 10.88 18.20
CA GLN A 323 -3.85 9.82 18.45
C GLN A 323 -3.68 8.61 17.52
N TYR A 324 -3.29 8.83 16.26
CA TYR A 324 -3.35 7.79 15.22
C TYR A 324 -1.99 7.30 14.72
N TYR A 325 -0.88 7.98 15.02
CA TYR A 325 0.42 7.66 14.40
C TYR A 325 1.60 7.65 15.35
N ARG A 326 1.57 8.34 16.50
CA ARG A 326 2.77 8.64 17.32
C ARG A 326 3.56 7.42 17.81
N LYS A 327 2.94 6.25 17.87
CA LYS A 327 3.58 4.98 18.24
C LYS A 327 3.71 4.11 17.00
N ARG A 328 4.75 3.29 16.94
CA ARG A 328 5.05 2.44 15.76
C ARG A 328 3.88 1.54 15.36
N HIS A 329 3.20 0.90 16.32
CA HIS A 329 2.01 0.09 16.02
C HIS A 329 0.81 0.92 15.56
N LEU A 330 0.63 2.15 16.05
CA LEU A 330 -0.45 3.03 15.59
C LEU A 330 -0.21 3.43 14.12
N ALA A 331 1.04 3.74 13.77
CA ALA A 331 1.45 3.98 12.39
C ALA A 331 1.27 2.74 11.50
N LEU A 332 1.60 1.54 11.97
CA LEU A 332 1.36 0.28 11.26
C LEU A 332 -0.12 0.08 10.97
N ARG A 333 -0.98 0.25 11.97
CA ARG A 333 -2.43 0.15 11.83
C ARG A 333 -2.94 1.14 10.78
N ALA A 334 -2.49 2.40 10.84
CA ALA A 334 -2.84 3.42 9.85
C ALA A 334 -2.42 3.00 8.43
N GLY A 335 -1.17 2.56 8.27
CA GLY A 335 -0.62 2.17 6.99
C GLY A 335 -1.30 0.95 6.37
N LEU A 336 -1.62 -0.07 7.18
CA LEU A 336 -2.39 -1.23 6.74
C LEU A 336 -3.81 -0.84 6.33
N GLY A 337 -4.47 0.02 7.13
CA GLY A 337 -5.79 0.54 6.79
C GLY A 337 -5.80 1.23 5.43
N VAL A 338 -4.83 2.12 5.16
CA VAL A 338 -4.70 2.80 3.87
C VAL A 338 -4.38 1.81 2.74
N ALA A 339 -3.45 0.90 2.96
CA ALA A 339 -2.99 -0.04 1.94
C ALA A 339 -4.10 -0.98 1.47
N PHE A 340 -5.02 -1.36 2.37
CA PHE A 340 -6.14 -2.26 2.07
C PHE A 340 -7.47 -1.55 1.79
N ALA A 341 -7.60 -0.23 1.97
CA ALA A 341 -8.89 0.46 1.80
C ALA A 341 -9.48 0.35 0.39
N ASP A 342 -8.61 0.32 -0.63
CA ASP A 342 -8.98 0.38 -2.05
C ASP A 342 -8.53 -0.86 -2.84
N LYS A 343 -8.21 -1.97 -2.17
CA LYS A 343 -7.79 -3.23 -2.79
C LYS A 343 -8.96 -4.21 -2.91
N SER A 344 -8.91 -5.14 -3.85
CA SER A 344 -9.90 -6.21 -4.12
C SER A 344 -9.20 -7.44 -4.70
N GLY A 345 -9.91 -8.55 -4.89
CA GLY A 345 -9.41 -9.71 -5.62
C GLY A 345 -8.27 -10.47 -4.91
N MET A 346 -8.33 -10.54 -3.58
CA MET A 346 -7.42 -11.35 -2.78
C MET A 346 -8.09 -11.79 -1.47
N SER A 347 -7.62 -12.93 -0.94
CA SER A 347 -7.94 -13.37 0.41
C SER A 347 -6.78 -13.04 1.34
N VAL A 348 -7.04 -12.30 2.41
CA VAL A 348 -6.01 -11.89 3.39
C VAL A 348 -6.31 -12.54 4.73
N GLY A 349 -5.29 -13.15 5.32
CA GLY A 349 -5.29 -13.57 6.71
C GLY A 349 -4.12 -12.94 7.44
N GLY A 350 -4.03 -13.14 8.75
CA GLY A 350 -2.86 -12.66 9.49
C GLY A 350 -2.85 -13.09 10.94
N PHE A 351 -1.69 -12.92 11.56
CA PHE A 351 -1.48 -13.18 12.98
C PHE A 351 -0.36 -12.29 13.54
N GLU A 352 -0.29 -12.22 14.86
CA GLU A 352 0.80 -11.55 15.57
C GLU A 352 1.93 -12.51 15.92
N ILE A 353 3.19 -12.10 15.73
CA ILE A 353 4.35 -12.99 15.85
C ILE A 353 4.51 -13.64 17.23
N ASN A 354 4.06 -13.00 18.32
CA ASN A 354 4.12 -13.59 19.66
C ASN A 354 2.93 -14.50 19.98
N LYS A 355 1.79 -14.32 19.31
CA LYS A 355 0.59 -15.14 19.54
C LYS A 355 0.53 -16.37 18.63
N ARG A 356 0.89 -16.20 17.34
CA ARG A 356 0.83 -17.23 16.29
C ARG A 356 -0.49 -18.02 16.33
N LYS A 357 -1.61 -17.28 16.33
CA LYS A 357 -2.93 -17.88 16.23
C LYS A 357 -3.12 -18.43 14.82
N ASP A 358 -3.86 -19.53 14.72
CA ASP A 358 -4.25 -20.09 13.42
C ASP A 358 -4.94 -19.03 12.57
N VAL A 359 -4.59 -19.03 11.28
CA VAL A 359 -4.99 -17.96 10.36
C VAL A 359 -6.40 -18.20 9.83
N SER A 360 -7.24 -17.18 9.98
CA SER A 360 -8.50 -17.07 9.25
C SER A 360 -8.30 -16.23 8.00
N MET A 361 -8.75 -16.71 6.85
CA MET A 361 -8.68 -15.97 5.58
C MET A 361 -9.97 -15.16 5.36
N TRP A 362 -9.80 -13.88 5.03
CA TRP A 362 -10.87 -12.94 4.70
C TRP A 362 -10.71 -12.49 3.24
N SER A 363 -11.64 -12.91 2.38
CA SER A 363 -11.76 -12.31 1.04
C SER A 363 -12.02 -10.81 1.20
N ILE A 364 -11.15 -9.97 0.66
CA ILE A 364 -11.28 -8.52 0.80
C ILE A 364 -12.64 -8.03 0.30
N ASP A 365 -13.19 -8.66 -0.75
CA ASP A 365 -14.40 -8.20 -1.40
C ASP A 365 -15.67 -8.47 -0.57
N SER A 366 -15.66 -9.53 0.23
CA SER A 366 -16.83 -9.94 1.04
C SER A 366 -16.66 -9.79 2.55
N LYS A 367 -15.41 -9.68 3.02
CA LYS A 367 -15.03 -9.73 4.44
C LYS A 367 -14.09 -8.60 4.86
N ARG A 368 -14.09 -7.46 4.14
CA ARG A 368 -13.27 -6.27 4.47
C ARG A 368 -13.43 -5.81 5.91
N GLY A 369 -14.65 -5.83 6.44
CA GLY A 369 -14.91 -5.44 7.83
C GLY A 369 -14.14 -6.30 8.85
N ASP A 370 -14.07 -7.61 8.61
CA ASP A 370 -13.34 -8.54 9.48
C ASP A 370 -11.82 -8.31 9.38
N LEU A 371 -11.30 -8.07 8.17
CA LEU A 371 -9.89 -7.70 7.98
C LEU A 371 -9.54 -6.40 8.71
N PHE A 372 -10.38 -5.35 8.60
CA PHE A 372 -10.14 -4.08 9.29
C PHE A 372 -10.28 -4.21 10.81
N SER A 373 -11.17 -5.07 11.28
CA SER A 373 -11.24 -5.44 12.69
C SER A 373 -9.92 -6.06 13.16
N PHE A 374 -9.37 -7.03 12.42
CA PHE A 374 -8.07 -7.62 12.71
C PHE A 374 -6.92 -6.60 12.66
N ILE A 375 -6.93 -5.66 11.71
CA ILE A 375 -5.90 -4.62 11.61
C ILE A 375 -5.94 -3.72 12.85
N TYR A 376 -7.12 -3.31 13.32
CA TYR A 376 -7.24 -2.34 14.42
C TYR A 376 -7.27 -2.95 15.82
N ASP A 377 -7.75 -4.19 16.00
CA ASP A 377 -7.82 -4.88 17.30
C ASP A 377 -6.48 -5.52 17.71
N ARG A 378 -5.46 -4.69 17.91
CA ARG A 378 -4.08 -5.14 18.17
C ARG A 378 -3.41 -4.39 19.31
N PRO A 379 -3.80 -4.58 20.57
CA PRO A 379 -3.19 -3.85 21.69
C PRO A 379 -1.68 -4.11 21.74
N ALA A 380 -0.91 -3.09 22.10
CA ALA A 380 0.53 -3.22 22.30
C ALA A 380 0.85 -4.22 23.41
N THR A 381 1.92 -5.01 23.25
CA THR A 381 2.36 -6.02 24.23
C THR A 381 3.77 -5.72 24.71
N SER A 382 4.26 -6.43 25.73
CA SER A 382 5.64 -6.32 26.24
C SER A 382 6.55 -7.46 25.77
N ASN A 383 6.15 -8.18 24.71
CA ASN A 383 6.76 -9.44 24.31
C ASN A 383 8.03 -9.26 23.44
N SER A 384 8.71 -10.38 23.17
CA SER A 384 9.89 -10.50 22.31
C SER A 384 9.58 -10.31 20.82
N THR A 385 10.56 -10.49 19.93
CA THR A 385 10.44 -10.30 18.47
C THR A 385 10.82 -11.60 17.73
N PRO A 386 9.97 -12.64 17.80
CA PRO A 386 10.27 -13.96 17.24
C PRO A 386 10.00 -14.04 15.72
N ASN A 387 10.72 -13.23 14.94
CA ASN A 387 10.51 -13.06 13.50
C ASN A 387 10.62 -14.38 12.72
N ARG A 388 11.64 -15.21 12.98
CA ARG A 388 11.81 -16.50 12.29
C ARG A 388 10.68 -17.47 12.60
N ALA A 389 10.27 -17.56 13.87
CA ALA A 389 9.14 -18.39 14.27
C ALA A 389 7.81 -17.90 13.67
N GLY A 390 7.65 -16.58 13.49
CA GLY A 390 6.54 -16.00 12.74
C GLY A 390 6.52 -16.49 11.29
N LEU A 391 7.62 -16.31 10.54
CA LEU A 391 7.70 -16.74 9.14
C LEU A 391 7.45 -18.25 9.00
N LYS A 392 8.08 -19.05 9.86
CA LYS A 392 7.90 -20.52 9.87
C LYS A 392 6.44 -20.90 10.11
N PHE A 393 5.77 -20.20 11.03
CA PHE A 393 4.36 -20.46 11.30
C PHE A 393 3.49 -20.16 10.07
N ALA A 394 3.72 -19.04 9.36
CA ALA A 394 2.99 -18.72 8.14
C ALA A 394 3.09 -19.81 7.07
N GLY A 395 4.31 -20.29 6.77
CA GLY A 395 4.49 -21.39 5.83
C GLY A 395 3.82 -22.69 6.30
N GLY A 396 3.85 -22.98 7.60
CA GLY A 396 3.13 -24.12 8.17
C GLY A 396 1.61 -24.03 8.04
N GLN A 397 1.04 -22.83 8.08
CA GLN A 397 -0.39 -22.61 7.85
C GLN A 397 -0.77 -22.94 6.40
N TYR A 398 0.03 -22.52 5.42
CA TYR A 398 -0.17 -22.88 4.02
C TYR A 398 0.02 -24.38 3.74
N ALA A 399 1.02 -25.01 4.36
CA ALA A 399 1.33 -26.42 4.17
C ALA A 399 0.24 -27.37 4.72
N SER A 400 -0.56 -26.91 5.70
CA SER A 400 -1.54 -27.76 6.38
C SER A 400 -2.84 -27.93 5.59
N LYS A 401 -3.22 -29.19 5.36
CA LYS A 401 -4.53 -29.54 4.77
C LYS A 401 -5.71 -29.25 5.70
N ASP A 402 -5.49 -29.28 7.02
CA ASP A 402 -6.56 -29.15 8.01
C ASP A 402 -6.97 -27.69 8.26
N LYS A 403 -6.20 -26.73 7.73
CA LYS A 403 -6.47 -25.28 7.85
C LYS A 403 -7.28 -24.71 6.68
N ASP A 404 -7.42 -25.45 5.58
CA ASP A 404 -8.17 -25.06 4.38
C ASP A 404 -7.87 -23.64 3.85
N ILE A 405 -6.62 -23.19 4.01
CA ILE A 405 -6.16 -21.87 3.51
C ILE A 405 -5.99 -21.93 1.99
N ILE A 406 -5.21 -22.90 1.52
CA ILE A 406 -5.10 -23.21 0.09
C ILE A 406 -6.27 -24.11 -0.28
N LYS A 407 -7.20 -23.61 -1.07
CA LYS A 407 -8.40 -24.32 -1.53
C LYS A 407 -8.21 -24.95 -2.90
N TYR A 408 -7.35 -24.37 -3.74
CA TYR A 408 -7.17 -24.79 -5.13
C TYR A 408 -5.70 -24.91 -5.51
N ALA A 409 -5.40 -25.87 -6.40
CA ALA A 409 -4.04 -26.17 -6.84
C ALA A 409 -3.36 -25.04 -7.63
N CYS A 410 -4.14 -24.12 -8.19
CA CYS A 410 -3.64 -22.97 -8.93
C CYS A 410 -3.44 -21.70 -8.09
N GLN A 411 -3.68 -21.74 -6.77
CA GLN A 411 -3.56 -20.55 -5.94
C GLN A 411 -2.11 -20.12 -5.74
N GLN A 412 -1.86 -18.84 -5.99
CA GLN A 412 -0.64 -18.16 -5.57
C GLN A 412 -0.75 -17.76 -4.09
N ASN A 413 0.31 -17.96 -3.31
CA ASN A 413 0.31 -17.76 -1.86
C ASN A 413 1.49 -16.88 -1.43
N PHE A 414 1.19 -15.80 -0.74
CA PHE A 414 2.14 -14.76 -0.38
C PHE A 414 2.17 -14.56 1.13
N THR A 415 3.36 -14.31 1.67
CA THR A 415 3.52 -13.84 3.04
C THR A 415 4.11 -12.44 3.04
N LEU A 416 3.53 -11.53 3.82
CA LEU A 416 4.09 -10.21 4.08
C LEU A 416 4.43 -10.09 5.56
N GLN A 417 5.73 -10.09 5.87
CA GLN A 417 6.22 -9.93 7.22
C GLN A 417 6.60 -8.49 7.52
N PHE A 418 6.00 -7.93 8.56
CA PHE A 418 6.31 -6.60 9.07
C PHE A 418 7.02 -6.71 10.43
N THR A 419 8.12 -5.98 10.62
CA THR A 419 8.81 -5.86 11.92
C THR A 419 9.52 -4.53 12.09
N ASP A 420 9.69 -4.08 13.35
CA ASP A 420 10.46 -2.89 13.70
C ASP A 420 11.78 -3.22 14.41
N GLY A 421 12.16 -4.50 14.47
CA GLY A 421 13.29 -4.96 15.27
C GLY A 421 13.87 -6.29 14.83
N TYR A 422 14.88 -6.74 15.60
CA TYR A 422 15.67 -7.91 15.29
C TYR A 422 15.09 -9.18 15.88
N ASN A 423 15.23 -10.29 15.14
CA ASN A 423 14.90 -11.60 15.68
C ASN A 423 15.69 -11.86 16.97
N ASN A 424 15.01 -12.36 17.99
CA ASN A 424 15.62 -12.69 19.27
C ASN A 424 15.19 -14.08 19.78
N GLN A 425 14.76 -14.95 18.87
CA GLN A 425 14.42 -16.34 19.19
C GLN A 425 15.00 -17.31 18.16
N TRP A 426 15.72 -18.30 18.68
CA TRP A 426 16.20 -19.44 17.92
C TRP A 426 15.04 -20.36 17.48
N ILE A 427 15.17 -20.94 16.28
CA ILE A 427 14.26 -21.96 15.77
C ILE A 427 15.02 -23.19 15.28
N SER A 428 14.34 -24.33 15.17
CA SER A 428 14.91 -25.58 14.66
C SER A 428 14.00 -26.26 13.64
N GLY A 429 14.54 -27.20 12.87
CA GLY A 429 13.78 -28.13 12.04
C GLY A 429 13.50 -27.67 10.60
N ILE A 430 14.18 -26.62 10.12
CA ILE A 430 14.25 -26.30 8.69
C ILE A 430 15.57 -26.80 8.09
N GLY A 431 16.68 -26.65 8.82
CA GLY A 431 18.01 -26.95 8.29
C GLY A 431 18.57 -25.80 7.46
N ASP A 432 19.65 -26.09 6.73
CA ASP A 432 20.21 -25.24 5.67
C ASP A 432 19.48 -25.61 4.37
N ALA A 433 18.41 -24.90 4.07
CA ALA A 433 17.50 -25.21 2.97
C ALA A 433 17.89 -24.50 1.68
N ASP A 434 18.81 -23.52 1.73
CA ASP A 434 19.27 -22.80 0.55
C ASP A 434 20.72 -23.13 0.12
N GLY A 435 21.46 -23.89 0.92
CA GLY A 435 22.90 -24.13 0.75
C GLY A 435 23.32 -24.79 -0.58
N ASP A 436 22.41 -25.42 -1.33
CA ASP A 436 22.70 -26.00 -2.65
C ASP A 436 22.14 -25.17 -3.83
N ASN A 437 21.49 -24.04 -3.57
CA ASN A 437 20.89 -23.20 -4.61
C ASN A 437 21.88 -22.23 -5.30
N GLY A 438 23.11 -22.11 -4.79
CA GLY A 438 24.13 -21.20 -5.31
C GLY A 438 23.76 -19.72 -5.16
N ALA A 439 24.60 -18.81 -5.67
CA ALA A 439 24.36 -17.38 -5.53
C ALA A 439 23.18 -16.89 -6.42
N PRO A 440 22.35 -15.94 -5.96
CA PRO A 440 22.44 -15.19 -4.69
C PRO A 440 21.72 -15.85 -3.50
N TYR A 441 21.31 -17.12 -3.62
CA TYR A 441 20.43 -17.77 -2.65
C TYR A 441 21.15 -18.46 -1.51
N ALA A 442 22.24 -19.18 -1.79
CA ALA A 442 22.87 -20.02 -0.78
C ALA A 442 23.67 -19.21 0.25
N ASP A 443 23.54 -19.56 1.53
CA ASP A 443 24.53 -19.28 2.56
C ASP A 443 25.11 -20.58 3.18
N SER A 444 25.64 -20.53 4.40
CA SER A 444 26.16 -21.71 5.12
C SER A 444 25.56 -21.88 6.51
N MET A 445 24.51 -21.12 6.81
CA MET A 445 23.82 -21.07 8.08
C MET A 445 22.60 -21.98 8.01
N SER A 446 22.00 -22.27 9.17
CA SER A 446 20.80 -23.13 9.20
C SER A 446 19.72 -22.51 10.05
N ASN A 447 18.47 -22.73 9.63
CA ASN A 447 17.26 -22.20 10.26
C ASN A 447 17.20 -20.66 10.28
N THR A 448 17.80 -20.01 9.27
CA THR A 448 17.66 -18.58 9.00
C THR A 448 16.27 -18.26 8.42
N ALA A 449 15.90 -16.99 8.34
CA ALA A 449 14.70 -16.61 7.59
C ALA A 449 14.86 -16.88 6.09
N GLY A 450 16.08 -16.74 5.55
CA GLY A 450 16.50 -17.21 4.23
C GLY A 450 16.11 -18.67 3.98
N ASP A 451 16.50 -19.55 4.89
CA ASP A 451 16.20 -20.98 4.85
C ASP A 451 14.69 -21.26 4.89
N ILE A 452 13.97 -20.58 5.79
CA ILE A 452 12.52 -20.78 5.93
C ILE A 452 11.81 -20.40 4.62
N ALA A 453 12.18 -19.27 4.03
CA ALA A 453 11.60 -18.83 2.78
C ALA A 453 11.93 -19.78 1.63
N MET A 454 13.19 -20.26 1.54
CA MET A 454 13.58 -21.24 0.52
C MET A 454 12.82 -22.56 0.69
N TYR A 455 12.77 -23.08 1.93
CA TYR A 455 12.08 -24.31 2.25
C TYR A 455 10.62 -24.29 1.79
N TYR A 456 9.88 -23.21 2.08
CA TYR A 456 8.46 -23.10 1.67
C TYR A 456 8.25 -22.63 0.23
N TYR A 457 9.30 -22.15 -0.44
CA TYR A 457 9.28 -21.89 -1.87
C TYR A 457 9.51 -23.18 -2.68
N GLU A 458 10.47 -24.02 -2.30
CA GLU A 458 10.86 -25.19 -3.10
C GLU A 458 10.05 -26.44 -2.78
N ASN A 459 9.71 -26.66 -1.50
CA ASN A 459 8.95 -27.83 -1.11
C ASN A 459 7.48 -27.62 -1.44
N ARG A 460 6.97 -28.43 -2.39
CA ARG A 460 5.56 -28.43 -2.79
C ARG A 460 4.63 -28.55 -1.57
N LEU A 461 3.90 -27.46 -1.33
CA LEU A 461 2.84 -27.37 -0.33
C LEU A 461 1.63 -28.20 -0.78
N ARG A 462 0.83 -28.66 0.19
CA ARG A 462 -0.46 -29.34 -0.06
C ARG A 462 -0.33 -30.44 -1.13
N THR A 463 0.47 -31.45 -0.81
CA THR A 463 0.72 -32.60 -1.70
C THR A 463 -0.53 -33.40 -2.05
N ASP A 464 -1.64 -33.17 -1.34
CA ASP A 464 -2.98 -33.69 -1.60
C ASP A 464 -3.70 -33.04 -2.81
N LEU A 465 -3.29 -31.85 -3.26
CA LEU A 465 -3.85 -31.17 -4.44
C LEU A 465 -2.99 -31.41 -5.69
N PRO A 466 -3.51 -31.40 -6.93
CA PRO A 466 -2.69 -31.64 -8.13
C PRO A 466 -1.44 -30.75 -8.25
N ALA A 467 -0.32 -31.34 -8.69
CA ALA A 467 0.95 -30.64 -8.92
C ALA A 467 0.95 -29.81 -10.22
N GLY A 468 1.84 -28.82 -10.31
CA GLY A 468 2.12 -28.05 -11.53
C GLY A 468 0.96 -27.19 -12.03
N LYS A 469 0.14 -26.65 -11.12
CA LYS A 469 -1.07 -25.86 -11.48
C LYS A 469 -0.98 -24.38 -11.12
N VAL A 470 0.04 -23.95 -10.38
CA VAL A 470 0.24 -22.52 -10.11
C VAL A 470 0.64 -21.83 -11.41
N PRO A 471 -0.10 -20.78 -11.83
CA PRO A 471 0.22 -20.05 -13.05
C PRO A 471 1.56 -19.32 -12.89
N VAL A 472 2.40 -19.42 -13.92
CA VAL A 472 3.70 -18.75 -14.02
C VAL A 472 3.77 -17.92 -15.29
N ARG A 473 4.69 -16.94 -15.31
CA ARG A 473 4.80 -16.01 -16.43
C ARG A 473 5.30 -16.75 -17.67
N ALA A 474 4.92 -16.28 -18.87
CA ALA A 474 5.32 -16.93 -20.12
C ALA A 474 6.85 -17.00 -20.26
N GLU A 475 7.55 -15.99 -19.73
CA GLU A 475 9.00 -15.86 -19.66
C GLU A 475 9.68 -17.01 -18.90
N CYS A 476 8.96 -17.72 -18.03
CA CYS A 476 9.45 -18.92 -17.35
C CYS A 476 9.72 -20.10 -18.30
N SER A 477 9.17 -20.05 -19.52
CA SER A 477 9.43 -21.06 -20.56
C SER A 477 10.67 -20.74 -21.42
N THR A 478 11.37 -19.63 -21.15
CA THR A 478 12.62 -19.30 -21.86
C THR A 478 13.77 -20.19 -21.40
N SER A 479 14.84 -20.28 -22.19
CA SER A 479 16.01 -21.10 -21.83
C SER A 479 16.81 -20.57 -20.64
N SER A 480 16.54 -19.35 -20.19
CA SER A 480 17.20 -18.70 -19.05
C SER A 480 16.27 -17.64 -18.45
N PRO A 481 15.21 -18.06 -17.73
CA PRO A 481 14.32 -17.11 -17.08
C PRO A 481 15.09 -16.27 -16.05
N PRO A 482 14.70 -15.02 -15.81
CA PRO A 482 15.36 -14.19 -14.81
C PRO A 482 15.28 -14.85 -13.43
N ALA A 483 16.41 -14.96 -12.73
CA ALA A 483 16.49 -15.66 -11.44
C ALA A 483 15.52 -15.11 -10.37
N TRP A 484 15.24 -13.80 -10.40
CA TRP A 484 14.30 -13.16 -9.47
C TRP A 484 12.81 -13.47 -9.74
N MET A 485 12.50 -14.09 -10.88
CA MET A 485 11.12 -14.39 -11.26
C MET A 485 10.64 -15.67 -10.61
N ASP A 486 9.39 -15.65 -10.11
CA ASP A 486 8.72 -16.86 -9.68
C ASP A 486 8.30 -17.70 -10.89
N CYS A 487 8.96 -18.84 -11.04
CA CYS A 487 8.70 -19.83 -12.07
C CYS A 487 8.30 -21.19 -11.48
N ASN A 488 7.98 -21.25 -10.18
CA ASN A 488 7.55 -22.49 -9.56
C ASN A 488 6.06 -22.75 -9.83
N GLN A 489 5.76 -23.84 -10.55
CA GLN A 489 4.40 -24.25 -10.90
C GLN A 489 3.71 -25.08 -9.81
N ASP A 490 4.45 -25.53 -8.79
CA ASP A 490 3.88 -26.21 -7.63
C ASP A 490 3.39 -25.20 -6.58
N LEU A 491 2.45 -25.62 -5.75
CA LEU A 491 1.97 -24.80 -4.63
C LEU A 491 3.14 -24.48 -3.71
N HIS A 492 3.42 -23.19 -3.54
CA HIS A 492 4.54 -22.69 -2.76
C HIS A 492 4.19 -21.35 -2.11
N MET A 493 5.10 -20.81 -1.30
CA MET A 493 4.96 -19.52 -0.63
C MET A 493 6.00 -18.53 -1.15
N ASN A 494 5.56 -17.35 -1.61
CA ASN A 494 6.46 -16.22 -1.86
C ASN A 494 6.56 -15.32 -0.61
N THR A 495 7.76 -14.82 -0.33
CA THR A 495 8.05 -14.10 0.93
C THR A 495 8.39 -12.63 0.68
N TYR A 496 7.63 -11.73 1.29
CA TYR A 496 7.82 -10.29 1.27
C TYR A 496 8.10 -9.77 2.68
N GLY A 497 8.96 -8.76 2.79
CA GLY A 497 9.35 -8.16 4.07
C GLY A 497 9.22 -6.65 4.08
N ILE A 498 8.85 -6.10 5.23
CA ILE A 498 8.87 -4.65 5.51
C ILE A 498 9.50 -4.42 6.87
N THR A 499 10.54 -3.58 6.91
CA THR A 499 11.08 -3.03 8.15
C THR A 499 10.66 -1.58 8.36
N LEU A 500 10.63 -1.17 9.63
CA LEU A 500 10.45 0.23 10.04
C LEU A 500 11.76 0.78 10.61
N GLY A 501 12.47 1.57 9.82
CA GLY A 501 13.68 2.31 10.20
C GLY A 501 14.95 1.47 10.36
N ALA A 502 14.83 0.15 10.49
CA ALA A 502 15.95 -0.76 10.70
C ALA A 502 16.76 -0.98 9.41
N GLN A 503 18.09 -0.99 9.53
CA GLN A 503 19.03 -1.31 8.46
C GLN A 503 19.92 -2.50 8.88
N GLY A 504 20.24 -3.35 7.91
CA GLY A 504 21.22 -4.42 8.08
C GLY A 504 22.64 -3.93 7.85
N GLN A 505 23.60 -4.86 7.80
CA GLN A 505 24.95 -4.62 7.30
C GLN A 505 24.97 -4.45 5.77
N ILE A 506 24.05 -5.11 5.06
CA ILE A 506 23.92 -5.08 3.59
C ILE A 506 22.71 -4.23 3.20
N PHE A 507 21.53 -4.62 3.66
CA PHE A 507 20.27 -3.99 3.28
C PHE A 507 20.12 -2.62 3.94
N GLY A 508 19.93 -1.59 3.11
CA GLY A 508 19.93 -0.19 3.49
C GLY A 508 21.30 0.48 3.47
N VAL A 509 22.38 -0.26 3.20
CA VAL A 509 23.77 0.25 3.18
C VAL A 509 24.40 0.09 1.80
N THR A 510 24.59 -1.14 1.34
CA THR A 510 25.17 -1.45 0.02
C THR A 510 24.10 -1.90 -0.98
N HIS A 511 22.99 -2.43 -0.47
CA HIS A 511 21.85 -2.89 -1.25
C HIS A 511 20.58 -2.22 -0.75
N HIS A 512 19.71 -1.81 -1.65
CA HIS A 512 18.47 -1.08 -1.32
C HIS A 512 17.22 -1.77 -1.87
N THR A 513 17.38 -2.71 -2.81
CA THR A 513 16.28 -3.49 -3.40
C THR A 513 16.67 -4.96 -3.51
N VAL A 514 15.68 -5.86 -3.61
CA VAL A 514 15.96 -7.29 -3.85
C VAL A 514 16.68 -7.53 -5.18
N LYS A 515 16.42 -6.68 -6.20
CA LYS A 515 17.11 -6.74 -7.49
C LYS A 515 18.63 -6.56 -7.38
N ASP A 516 19.10 -5.83 -6.38
CA ASP A 516 20.53 -5.58 -6.18
C ASP A 516 21.25 -6.91 -5.92
N ALA A 517 20.69 -7.80 -5.08
CA ALA A 517 21.29 -9.11 -4.79
C ALA A 517 21.40 -10.01 -6.03
N TYR A 518 20.44 -9.93 -6.96
CA TYR A 518 20.52 -10.68 -8.22
C TYR A 518 21.55 -10.10 -9.20
N THR A 519 21.86 -8.80 -9.09
CA THR A 519 22.80 -8.12 -9.97
C THR A 519 24.23 -8.21 -9.44
N ALA A 520 24.40 -8.12 -8.12
CA ALA A 520 25.65 -8.23 -7.40
C ALA A 520 25.42 -9.05 -6.12
N PRO A 521 25.50 -10.40 -6.19
CA PRO A 521 25.24 -11.27 -5.03
C PRO A 521 26.10 -10.88 -3.82
N PRO A 522 25.50 -10.55 -2.66
CA PRO A 522 26.25 -10.26 -1.45
C PRO A 522 26.78 -11.54 -0.81
N SER A 523 27.75 -11.40 0.08
CA SER A 523 28.08 -12.46 1.05
C SER A 523 27.16 -12.30 2.26
N TRP A 524 26.25 -13.24 2.45
CA TRP A 524 25.30 -13.20 3.56
C TRP A 524 26.03 -13.26 4.92
N PRO A 525 25.73 -12.34 5.86
CA PRO A 525 26.39 -12.32 7.16
C PRO A 525 25.96 -13.52 7.99
N THR A 526 26.87 -14.06 8.80
CA THR A 526 26.54 -15.12 9.76
C THR A 526 25.51 -14.59 10.75
N SER A 527 24.29 -15.14 10.73
CA SER A 527 23.17 -14.59 11.47
C SER A 527 23.15 -15.06 12.94
N ASP A 528 23.82 -14.34 13.83
CA ASP A 528 23.59 -14.47 15.28
C ASP A 528 22.28 -13.78 15.67
N ASP A 529 21.54 -14.31 16.65
CA ASP A 529 20.29 -13.68 17.12
C ASP A 529 20.57 -12.30 17.76
N GLY A 530 19.75 -11.29 17.41
CA GLY A 530 19.71 -9.99 18.09
C GLY A 530 20.53 -8.84 17.50
N GLY A 531 21.25 -9.05 16.38
CA GLY A 531 22.04 -8.02 15.70
C GLY A 531 21.40 -7.47 14.41
N ARG A 532 22.09 -6.52 13.75
CA ARG A 532 21.65 -5.89 12.49
C ARG A 532 21.52 -6.89 11.35
N GLU A 533 22.28 -7.98 11.42
CA GLU A 533 22.27 -9.11 10.48
C GLU A 533 20.87 -9.73 10.36
N GLN A 534 20.00 -9.54 11.35
CA GLN A 534 18.61 -10.01 11.30
C GLN A 534 17.75 -9.26 10.27
N VAL A 535 18.11 -8.03 9.90
CA VAL A 535 17.48 -7.33 8.77
C VAL A 535 17.96 -7.91 7.45
N ASP A 536 19.24 -8.27 7.37
CA ASP A 536 19.79 -8.93 6.19
C ASP A 536 19.23 -10.34 6.02
N ASP A 537 18.96 -11.06 7.12
CA ASP A 537 18.28 -12.36 7.11
C ASP A 537 16.84 -12.25 6.54
N LEU A 538 16.08 -11.22 6.94
CA LEU A 538 14.76 -10.97 6.33
C LEU A 538 14.86 -10.52 4.87
N TYR A 539 15.91 -9.78 4.49
CA TYR A 539 16.19 -9.43 3.10
C TYR A 539 16.53 -10.68 2.26
N HIS A 540 17.33 -11.58 2.81
CA HIS A 540 17.66 -12.88 2.24
C HIS A 540 16.42 -13.77 2.08
N ALA A 541 15.53 -13.78 3.07
CA ALA A 541 14.22 -14.44 2.97
C ALA A 541 13.38 -13.91 1.79
N ALA A 542 13.43 -12.60 1.51
CA ALA A 542 12.73 -12.03 0.36
C ALA A 542 13.39 -12.43 -0.98
N VAL A 543 14.72 -12.55 -1.02
CA VAL A 543 15.45 -13.09 -2.19
C VAL A 543 15.04 -14.55 -2.42
N ASN A 544 15.18 -15.41 -1.42
CA ASN A 544 14.87 -16.84 -1.50
C ASN A 544 13.39 -17.13 -1.78
N GLY A 545 12.49 -16.31 -1.23
CA GLY A 545 11.05 -16.42 -1.48
C GLY A 545 10.56 -15.73 -2.75
N ARG A 546 11.44 -15.23 -3.63
CA ARG A 546 11.09 -14.54 -4.89
C ARG A 546 10.10 -13.37 -4.67
N GLY A 547 10.24 -12.67 -3.55
CA GLY A 547 9.43 -11.50 -3.20
C GLY A 547 10.23 -10.20 -3.21
N GLN A 548 9.84 -9.26 -2.34
CA GLN A 548 10.47 -7.95 -2.22
C GLN A 548 10.64 -7.56 -0.75
N MET A 549 11.65 -6.72 -0.49
CA MET A 549 11.95 -6.15 0.82
C MET A 549 11.80 -4.63 0.76
N PHE A 550 11.12 -4.06 1.73
CA PHE A 550 10.92 -2.61 1.86
C PHE A 550 11.39 -2.11 3.22
N ASN A 551 11.80 -0.85 3.27
CA ASN A 551 12.11 -0.16 4.52
C ASN A 551 11.39 1.18 4.53
N ALA A 552 10.58 1.40 5.55
CA ALA A 552 9.93 2.69 5.81
C ALA A 552 10.71 3.44 6.88
N LYS A 553 11.06 4.71 6.65
CA LYS A 553 11.84 5.49 7.63
C LYS A 553 10.97 6.21 8.65
N ASN A 554 9.68 6.34 8.38
CA ASN A 554 8.73 7.07 9.20
C ASN A 554 7.30 6.58 8.96
N SER A 555 6.35 7.09 9.75
CA SER A 555 4.93 6.72 9.68
C SER A 555 4.26 7.03 8.33
N THR A 556 4.74 8.02 7.58
CA THR A 556 4.19 8.38 6.25
C THR A 556 4.67 7.42 5.19
N GLU A 557 5.99 7.18 5.14
CA GLU A 557 6.59 6.20 4.27
C GLU A 557 6.06 4.79 4.55
N LEU A 558 5.69 4.47 5.80
CA LEU A 558 5.13 3.17 6.13
C LEU A 558 3.87 2.85 5.32
N SER A 559 2.93 3.80 5.25
CA SER A 559 1.73 3.66 4.43
C SER A 559 2.06 3.49 2.93
N GLN A 560 3.07 4.21 2.44
CA GLN A 560 3.53 4.13 1.06
C GLN A 560 4.16 2.78 0.76
N LYS A 561 5.07 2.30 1.63
CA LYS A 561 5.76 1.01 1.48
C LYS A 561 4.83 -0.18 1.63
N LEU A 562 3.83 -0.12 2.52
CA LEU A 562 2.78 -1.14 2.57
C LEU A 562 1.96 -1.17 1.27
N SER A 563 1.62 0.01 0.72
CA SER A 563 0.92 0.09 -0.57
C SER A 563 1.77 -0.41 -1.73
N GLU A 564 3.07 -0.10 -1.75
CA GLU A 564 4.04 -0.61 -2.72
C GLU A 564 4.20 -2.13 -2.62
N ALA A 565 4.27 -2.68 -1.40
CA ALA A 565 4.34 -4.12 -1.17
C ALA A 565 3.10 -4.84 -1.69
N LEU A 566 1.90 -4.34 -1.39
CA LEU A 566 0.66 -4.92 -1.92
C LEU A 566 0.59 -4.79 -3.45
N LYS A 567 1.05 -3.68 -4.03
CA LYS A 567 1.16 -3.54 -5.49
C LYS A 567 2.15 -4.53 -6.09
N ALA A 568 3.28 -4.81 -5.42
CA ALA A 568 4.26 -5.79 -5.88
C ALA A 568 3.70 -7.23 -5.81
N ILE A 569 2.99 -7.56 -4.73
CA ILE A 569 2.28 -8.84 -4.59
C ILE A 569 1.24 -8.99 -5.70
N LEU A 570 0.33 -8.03 -5.85
CA LEU A 570 -0.70 -8.05 -6.89
C LEU A 570 -0.12 -8.05 -8.31
N GLY A 571 0.98 -7.34 -8.56
CA GLY A 571 1.68 -7.38 -9.84
C GLY A 571 2.42 -8.69 -10.10
N SER A 572 2.58 -9.54 -9.08
CA SER A 572 3.10 -10.91 -9.21
C SER A 572 1.97 -11.92 -9.39
N VAL A 573 0.73 -11.52 -9.11
CA VAL A 573 -0.47 -12.32 -9.41
C VAL A 573 -0.65 -12.33 -10.91
N ILE A 574 -0.58 -13.51 -11.51
CA ILE A 574 -0.90 -13.66 -12.92
C ILE A 574 -2.40 -13.80 -12.97
N SER A 575 -3.08 -12.75 -13.43
CA SER A 575 -4.53 -12.73 -13.53
C SER A 575 -5.01 -14.03 -14.17
N SER A 576 -5.78 -14.76 -13.39
CA SER A 576 -6.55 -15.86 -13.92
C SER A 576 -7.45 -15.35 -15.03
N ALA A 577 -7.61 -16.18 -16.05
CA ALA A 577 -8.51 -16.00 -17.17
C ALA A 577 -9.86 -15.35 -16.79
N SER A 578 -10.28 -14.33 -17.54
CA SER A 578 -11.69 -13.94 -17.63
C SER A 578 -12.37 -14.75 -18.74
N VAL A 579 -13.70 -14.63 -18.79
CA VAL A 579 -14.69 -15.56 -19.34
C VAL A 579 -14.32 -16.21 -20.70
N VAL A 580 -14.65 -17.51 -20.82
CA VAL A 580 -14.36 -18.35 -21.99
C VAL A 580 -15.55 -18.43 -22.96
N SER A 581 -15.28 -18.38 -24.26
CA SER A 581 -16.26 -18.70 -25.31
C SER A 581 -15.66 -19.65 -26.34
N SER A 582 -16.50 -20.47 -27.00
CA SER A 582 -16.06 -21.41 -28.04
C SER A 582 -16.63 -21.03 -29.40
N ASN A 583 -15.93 -21.43 -30.48
CA ASN A 583 -16.42 -21.29 -31.85
C ASN A 583 -17.50 -22.34 -32.24
N SER A 584 -17.79 -23.32 -31.37
CA SER A 584 -18.70 -24.44 -31.63
C SER A 584 -19.42 -24.93 -30.37
N THR A 585 -20.64 -25.46 -30.53
CA THR A 585 -21.43 -26.16 -29.50
C THR A 585 -21.18 -27.67 -29.45
N ARG A 586 -20.30 -28.19 -30.31
CA ARG A 586 -19.81 -29.58 -30.34
C ARG A 586 -18.28 -29.59 -30.51
N LEU A 587 -17.58 -30.47 -29.79
CA LEU A 587 -16.14 -30.66 -29.93
C LEU A 587 -15.82 -31.41 -31.23
N ASP A 588 -14.97 -30.81 -32.06
CA ASP A 588 -14.38 -31.35 -33.29
C ASP A 588 -12.89 -30.90 -33.36
N THR A 589 -12.10 -31.52 -34.24
CA THR A 589 -10.68 -31.24 -34.55
C THR A 589 -10.35 -29.79 -34.92
N SER A 590 -11.35 -28.92 -35.09
CA SER A 590 -11.23 -27.48 -35.40
C SER A 590 -11.83 -26.56 -34.33
N THR A 591 -12.16 -27.10 -33.15
CA THR A 591 -12.74 -26.32 -32.04
C THR A 591 -11.65 -25.51 -31.31
N VAL A 592 -11.90 -24.22 -31.14
CA VAL A 592 -11.00 -23.31 -30.42
C VAL A 592 -11.75 -22.55 -29.33
N LEU A 593 -11.01 -22.21 -28.28
CA LEU A 593 -11.43 -21.38 -27.16
C LEU A 593 -10.97 -19.94 -27.38
N TYR A 594 -11.84 -18.97 -27.16
CA TYR A 594 -11.46 -17.58 -26.97
C TYR A 594 -11.54 -17.25 -25.48
N GLN A 595 -10.44 -16.73 -24.94
CA GLN A 595 -10.30 -16.43 -23.52
C GLN A 595 -9.89 -14.97 -23.35
N ALA A 596 -10.69 -14.22 -22.60
CA ALA A 596 -10.32 -12.88 -22.18
C ALA A 596 -9.37 -12.92 -20.97
N GLN A 597 -8.52 -11.92 -20.82
CA GLN A 597 -7.68 -11.71 -19.64
C GLN A 597 -7.53 -10.21 -19.36
N PHE A 598 -7.14 -9.87 -18.13
CA PHE A 598 -6.76 -8.51 -17.74
C PHE A 598 -5.48 -8.53 -16.90
N ASP A 599 -4.74 -7.44 -16.83
CA ASP A 599 -3.63 -7.23 -15.91
C ASP A 599 -4.04 -6.19 -14.86
N SER A 600 -4.06 -6.56 -13.58
CA SER A 600 -4.48 -5.65 -12.49
C SER A 600 -3.44 -4.55 -12.18
N LYS A 601 -2.21 -4.68 -12.67
CA LYS A 601 -1.13 -3.70 -12.48
C LYS A 601 -1.36 -2.44 -13.30
N ASP A 602 -1.79 -2.60 -14.54
CA ASP A 602 -1.92 -1.51 -15.50
C ASP A 602 -3.23 -1.53 -16.28
N TRP A 603 -4.18 -2.38 -15.92
CA TRP A 603 -5.51 -2.46 -16.52
C TRP A 603 -5.45 -2.61 -18.05
N SER A 604 -4.45 -3.35 -18.54
CA SER A 604 -4.40 -3.81 -19.92
C SER A 604 -5.08 -5.16 -20.05
N GLY A 605 -5.60 -5.47 -21.24
CA GLY A 605 -6.33 -6.70 -21.51
C GLY A 605 -5.72 -7.54 -22.62
N ARG A 606 -6.11 -8.80 -22.65
CA ARG A 606 -5.76 -9.75 -23.71
C ARG A 606 -6.99 -10.53 -24.13
N LEU A 607 -7.01 -10.95 -25.39
CA LEU A 607 -7.94 -11.93 -25.91
C LEU A 607 -7.11 -13.00 -26.59
N LEU A 608 -7.17 -14.22 -26.07
CA LEU A 608 -6.39 -15.36 -26.55
C LEU A 608 -7.28 -16.28 -27.38
N LYS A 609 -6.71 -16.88 -28.43
CA LYS A 609 -7.26 -18.03 -29.14
C LYS A 609 -6.45 -19.26 -28.76
N ILE A 610 -7.11 -20.29 -28.25
CA ILE A 610 -6.45 -21.47 -27.69
C ILE A 610 -7.08 -22.72 -28.32
N ASP A 611 -6.25 -23.69 -28.71
CA ASP A 611 -6.76 -24.96 -29.24
C ASP A 611 -7.43 -25.80 -28.15
N ILE A 612 -8.39 -26.64 -28.53
CA ILE A 612 -8.96 -27.68 -27.66
C ILE A 612 -8.78 -29.05 -28.33
N GLY A 613 -8.18 -29.99 -27.61
CA GLY A 613 -8.07 -31.39 -28.01
C GLY A 613 -9.43 -32.08 -28.04
N THR A 614 -9.58 -33.13 -28.84
CA THR A 614 -10.84 -33.91 -28.94
C THR A 614 -11.22 -34.64 -27.64
N ASP A 615 -10.31 -34.71 -26.67
CA ASP A 615 -10.49 -35.22 -25.32
C ASP A 615 -10.86 -34.12 -24.30
N GLY A 616 -11.01 -32.87 -24.74
CA GLY A 616 -11.31 -31.72 -23.89
C GLY A 616 -10.09 -31.08 -23.22
N THR A 617 -8.87 -31.48 -23.57
CA THR A 617 -7.64 -30.85 -23.06
C THR A 617 -7.40 -29.47 -23.70
N ILE A 618 -6.93 -28.51 -22.91
CA ILE A 618 -6.55 -27.17 -23.39
C ILE A 618 -5.19 -27.27 -24.06
N GLY A 619 -5.12 -26.87 -25.33
CA GLY A 619 -3.92 -26.88 -26.17
C GLY A 619 -3.13 -25.56 -26.13
N ALA A 620 -2.31 -25.33 -27.16
CA ALA A 620 -1.46 -24.15 -27.25
C ALA A 620 -2.26 -22.87 -27.59
N VAL A 621 -1.73 -21.72 -27.17
CA VAL A 621 -2.21 -20.40 -27.61
C VAL A 621 -1.81 -20.20 -29.08
N GLN A 622 -2.80 -20.02 -29.94
CA GLN A 622 -2.64 -19.82 -31.38
C GLN A 622 -2.53 -18.34 -31.77
N ALA A 623 -3.20 -17.45 -31.04
CA ALA A 623 -3.16 -16.01 -31.29
C ALA A 623 -3.46 -15.22 -30.00
N ASP A 624 -2.96 -13.99 -29.95
CA ASP A 624 -3.21 -13.02 -28.88
C ASP A 624 -3.49 -11.64 -29.48
N ALA A 625 -4.71 -11.15 -29.28
CA ALA A 625 -5.15 -9.84 -29.75
C ALA A 625 -4.26 -8.71 -29.22
N ALA A 626 -3.74 -8.81 -28.00
CA ALA A 626 -2.92 -7.77 -27.38
C ALA A 626 -1.62 -7.50 -28.14
N THR A 627 -1.10 -8.52 -28.84
CA THR A 627 0.09 -8.42 -29.69
C THR A 627 -0.22 -8.16 -31.17
N ALA A 628 -1.50 -8.29 -31.56
CA ALA A 628 -1.97 -8.17 -32.94
C ALA A 628 -2.76 -6.87 -33.21
N MET A 629 -2.77 -5.94 -32.25
CA MET A 629 -3.46 -4.65 -32.39
C MET A 629 -2.87 -3.82 -33.54
N PRO A 630 -3.70 -3.25 -34.43
CA PRO A 630 -3.21 -2.32 -35.44
C PRO A 630 -2.64 -1.05 -34.79
N THR A 631 -1.73 -0.37 -35.49
CA THR A 631 -1.24 0.95 -35.04
C THR A 631 -2.38 1.95 -34.95
N HIS A 632 -2.29 2.92 -34.02
CA HIS A 632 -3.37 3.88 -33.74
C HIS A 632 -3.89 4.64 -34.98
N GLY A 633 -3.04 4.89 -35.97
CA GLY A 633 -3.40 5.52 -37.26
C GLY A 633 -4.21 4.61 -38.19
N SER A 634 -4.05 3.30 -38.08
CA SER A 634 -4.72 2.28 -38.90
C SER A 634 -6.00 1.74 -38.26
N ARG A 635 -6.18 1.92 -36.94
CA ARG A 635 -7.38 1.47 -36.20
C ARG A 635 -8.63 2.21 -36.66
N LYS A 636 -9.66 1.43 -36.99
CA LYS A 636 -10.99 1.91 -37.39
C LYS A 636 -11.90 1.90 -36.16
N ILE A 637 -12.01 3.05 -35.50
CA ILE A 637 -12.80 3.19 -34.27
C ILE A 637 -13.98 4.10 -34.59
N PHE A 638 -15.19 3.58 -34.47
CA PHE A 638 -16.43 4.29 -34.83
C PHE A 638 -17.20 4.70 -33.58
N THR A 639 -17.90 5.82 -33.65
CA THR A 639 -18.95 6.24 -32.74
C THR A 639 -20.21 6.53 -33.56
N ARG A 640 -21.36 6.77 -32.93
CA ARG A 640 -22.61 7.02 -33.67
C ARG A 640 -22.48 8.18 -34.67
N ASP A 641 -21.72 9.19 -34.30
CA ASP A 641 -21.60 10.45 -35.04
C ASP A 641 -20.41 10.48 -36.02
N GLY A 642 -19.65 9.38 -36.17
CA GLY A 642 -18.54 9.29 -37.12
C GLY A 642 -17.36 8.46 -36.61
N GLU A 643 -16.15 8.73 -37.12
CA GLU A 643 -14.93 8.08 -36.63
C GLU A 643 -14.44 8.75 -35.34
N PHE A 644 -14.02 7.98 -34.34
CA PHE A 644 -13.45 8.48 -33.09
C PHE A 644 -11.99 8.96 -33.32
N LYS A 645 -11.83 10.11 -33.95
CA LYS A 645 -10.55 10.80 -34.19
C LYS A 645 -10.67 12.25 -33.73
N TRP A 646 -9.58 12.83 -33.21
CA TRP A 646 -9.58 14.19 -32.67
C TRP A 646 -10.29 15.22 -33.57
N GLY A 647 -9.91 15.27 -34.86
CA GLY A 647 -10.50 16.21 -35.83
C GLY A 647 -11.97 15.93 -36.21
N SER A 648 -12.52 14.78 -35.83
CA SER A 648 -13.92 14.39 -36.05
C SER A 648 -14.81 14.58 -34.81
N LEU A 649 -14.22 14.92 -33.65
CA LEU A 649 -14.96 15.19 -32.42
C LEU A 649 -15.49 16.61 -32.41
N SER A 650 -16.66 16.81 -31.79
CA SER A 650 -17.22 18.15 -31.60
C SER A 650 -16.33 18.98 -30.65
N ALA A 651 -16.39 20.31 -30.78
CA ALA A 651 -15.64 21.22 -29.90
C ALA A 651 -15.93 20.98 -28.40
N ALA A 652 -17.15 20.59 -28.06
CA ALA A 652 -17.53 20.26 -26.68
C ALA A 652 -16.77 19.03 -26.16
N VAL A 653 -16.66 17.98 -26.96
CA VAL A 653 -15.91 16.76 -26.61
C VAL A 653 -14.41 17.03 -26.57
N GLN A 654 -13.89 17.78 -27.55
CA GLN A 654 -12.47 18.20 -27.55
C GLN A 654 -12.11 18.95 -26.27
N ASN A 655 -12.98 19.84 -25.80
CA ASN A 655 -12.78 20.55 -24.53
C ASN A 655 -12.78 19.60 -23.32
N GLN A 656 -13.60 18.56 -23.30
CA GLN A 656 -13.58 17.55 -22.23
C GLN A 656 -12.24 16.80 -22.19
N PHE A 657 -11.71 16.41 -23.35
CA PHE A 657 -10.41 15.75 -23.45
C PHE A 657 -9.23 16.67 -23.09
N ASN A 658 -9.37 17.98 -23.23
CA ASN A 658 -8.38 18.96 -22.78
C ASN A 658 -8.36 19.20 -21.27
N VAL A 659 -9.29 18.62 -20.51
CA VAL A 659 -9.29 18.69 -19.04
C VAL A 659 -8.52 17.49 -18.49
N GLY A 660 -7.42 17.79 -17.80
CA GLY A 660 -6.58 16.78 -17.18
C GLY A 660 -7.10 16.22 -15.86
N PRO A 661 -6.38 15.23 -15.29
CA PRO A 661 -6.72 14.54 -14.05
C PRO A 661 -7.13 15.44 -12.88
N ASN A 662 -6.49 16.61 -12.74
CA ASN A 662 -6.74 17.58 -11.67
C ASN A 662 -7.91 18.53 -11.96
N ALA A 663 -8.74 18.22 -12.97
CA ALA A 663 -9.80 19.08 -13.49
C ALA A 663 -9.31 20.45 -14.02
N VAL A 664 -8.04 20.50 -14.44
CA VAL A 664 -7.41 21.69 -15.04
C VAL A 664 -7.23 21.49 -16.54
N MET A 665 -7.49 22.52 -17.33
CA MET A 665 -7.25 22.47 -18.78
C MET A 665 -5.75 22.48 -19.07
N ASP A 666 -5.25 21.40 -19.69
CA ASP A 666 -3.81 21.21 -19.99
C ASP A 666 -3.50 21.14 -21.49
N GLY A 667 -4.54 21.14 -22.34
CA GLY A 667 -4.38 21.13 -23.79
C GLY A 667 -3.89 19.81 -24.37
N LEU A 668 -3.90 18.73 -23.60
CA LEU A 668 -3.42 17.41 -24.04
C LEU A 668 -4.51 16.54 -24.72
N GLY A 669 -5.62 17.16 -25.16
CA GLY A 669 -6.80 16.42 -25.60
C GLY A 669 -6.56 15.52 -26.81
N GLU A 670 -5.81 15.99 -27.80
CA GLU A 670 -5.47 15.18 -28.97
C GLU A 670 -4.60 13.98 -28.60
N GLN A 671 -3.61 14.19 -27.72
CA GLN A 671 -2.75 13.14 -27.20
C GLN A 671 -3.55 12.09 -26.44
N ARG A 672 -4.55 12.49 -25.62
CA ARG A 672 -5.43 11.55 -24.91
C ARG A 672 -6.29 10.73 -25.86
N VAL A 673 -6.86 11.35 -26.89
CA VAL A 673 -7.65 10.63 -27.91
C VAL A 673 -6.75 9.65 -28.66
N ASN A 674 -5.55 10.08 -29.08
CA ASN A 674 -4.60 9.19 -29.75
C ASN A 674 -4.12 8.07 -28.82
N TRP A 675 -3.96 8.33 -27.52
CA TRP A 675 -3.64 7.33 -26.52
C TRP A 675 -4.75 6.27 -26.40
N ILE A 676 -6.02 6.66 -26.30
CA ILE A 676 -7.15 5.70 -26.32
C ILE A 676 -7.14 4.88 -27.62
N ARG A 677 -6.83 5.53 -28.74
CA ARG A 677 -6.66 4.85 -30.03
C ARG A 677 -5.42 3.95 -30.09
N GLY A 678 -4.50 3.99 -29.14
CA GLY A 678 -3.34 3.08 -29.07
C GLY A 678 -1.97 3.73 -29.26
N ASP A 679 -1.85 5.04 -29.26
CA ASP A 679 -0.55 5.73 -29.30
C ASP A 679 0.11 5.73 -27.92
N GLN A 680 1.31 5.14 -27.82
CA GLN A 680 2.08 5.06 -26.58
C GLN A 680 3.23 6.07 -26.51
N SER A 681 3.41 6.92 -27.54
CA SER A 681 4.55 7.84 -27.62
C SER A 681 4.58 8.91 -26.53
N ASN A 682 3.44 9.18 -25.89
CA ASN A 682 3.28 10.18 -24.82
C ASN A 682 3.15 9.56 -23.42
N GLU A 683 3.50 8.28 -23.25
CA GLU A 683 3.49 7.59 -21.96
C GLU A 683 4.70 7.99 -21.09
N GLN A 684 4.55 7.93 -19.76
CA GLN A 684 5.57 8.36 -18.80
C GLN A 684 6.92 7.66 -18.96
N ASP A 685 6.94 6.37 -19.33
CA ASP A 685 8.17 5.62 -19.59
C ASP A 685 8.90 6.08 -20.86
N LYS A 686 8.22 6.84 -21.74
CA LYS A 686 8.78 7.50 -22.93
C LYS A 686 9.04 9.00 -22.73
N GLY A 687 8.91 9.50 -21.50
CA GLY A 687 9.09 10.91 -21.16
C GLY A 687 7.87 11.80 -21.38
N GLY A 688 6.69 11.21 -21.62
CA GLY A 688 5.42 11.93 -21.73
C GLY A 688 4.64 12.06 -20.43
N ALA A 689 3.40 12.54 -20.51
CA ALA A 689 2.54 12.85 -19.36
C ALA A 689 1.41 11.83 -19.11
N LEU A 690 1.25 10.84 -20.00
CA LEU A 690 0.13 9.90 -19.98
C LEU A 690 0.50 8.57 -19.29
N ARG A 691 -0.52 7.87 -18.81
CA ARG A 691 -0.42 6.56 -18.16
C ARG A 691 0.34 5.55 -19.02
N THR A 692 1.31 4.87 -18.42
CA THR A 692 2.02 3.75 -19.08
C THR A 692 1.15 2.48 -19.07
N ARG A 693 1.16 1.71 -20.16
CA ARG A 693 0.47 0.40 -20.24
C ARG A 693 1.32 -0.63 -21.00
N THR A 694 1.13 -1.90 -20.67
CA THR A 694 1.81 -3.04 -21.28
C THR A 694 1.19 -3.38 -22.62
N TYR A 695 -0.14 -3.45 -22.69
CA TYR A 695 -0.88 -3.67 -23.94
C TYR A 695 -1.88 -2.55 -24.23
N VAL A 696 -2.15 -2.33 -25.52
CA VAL A 696 -3.06 -1.27 -26.00
C VAL A 696 -4.52 -1.59 -25.72
N LEU A 697 -4.90 -2.87 -25.82
CA LEU A 697 -6.25 -3.35 -25.52
C LEU A 697 -6.56 -3.11 -24.05
N GLY A 698 -7.71 -2.50 -23.73
CA GLY A 698 -8.16 -2.33 -22.35
C GLY A 698 -8.47 -3.66 -21.69
N ASP A 699 -8.46 -3.70 -20.35
CA ASP A 699 -8.83 -4.89 -19.59
C ASP A 699 -10.23 -5.40 -19.96
N ILE A 700 -10.35 -6.72 -20.07
CA ILE A 700 -11.62 -7.42 -20.31
C ILE A 700 -11.93 -8.22 -19.05
N VAL A 701 -12.86 -7.72 -18.23
CA VAL A 701 -13.11 -8.31 -16.91
C VAL A 701 -14.38 -9.18 -16.93
N ASP A 702 -15.55 -8.59 -17.21
CA ASP A 702 -16.84 -9.29 -17.21
C ASP A 702 -17.38 -9.59 -18.63
N SER A 703 -16.76 -9.06 -19.68
CA SER A 703 -17.24 -9.26 -21.04
C SER A 703 -16.75 -10.60 -21.59
N SER A 704 -17.69 -11.51 -21.85
CA SER A 704 -17.38 -12.76 -22.55
C SER A 704 -17.19 -12.47 -24.03
N PRO A 705 -16.18 -13.06 -24.69
CA PRO A 705 -16.07 -12.96 -26.13
C PRO A 705 -17.27 -13.65 -26.80
N THR A 706 -17.82 -13.06 -27.85
CA THR A 706 -18.96 -13.59 -28.60
C THR A 706 -18.54 -13.87 -30.03
N PHE A 707 -18.46 -15.16 -30.35
CA PHE A 707 -18.13 -15.62 -31.69
C PHE A 707 -19.32 -15.50 -32.65
N VAL A 708 -19.08 -14.84 -33.78
CA VAL A 708 -20.06 -14.56 -34.82
C VAL A 708 -19.49 -15.05 -36.16
N GLY A 709 -19.97 -16.22 -36.58
CA GLY A 709 -19.51 -16.90 -37.78
C GLY A 709 -20.68 -17.50 -38.58
N GLY A 710 -20.64 -18.80 -38.80
CA GLY A 710 -21.65 -19.54 -39.57
C GLY A 710 -22.81 -20.13 -38.77
N LEU A 711 -23.07 -19.65 -37.54
CA LEU A 711 -24.11 -20.24 -36.67
C LEU A 711 -25.49 -20.16 -37.33
N ASP A 712 -26.15 -21.32 -37.44
CA ASP A 712 -27.54 -21.48 -37.85
C ASP A 712 -28.40 -21.61 -36.58
N PHE A 713 -29.32 -20.66 -36.37
CA PHE A 713 -30.18 -20.62 -35.18
C PHE A 713 -31.45 -21.48 -35.34
N GLY A 714 -31.65 -22.14 -36.49
CA GLY A 714 -32.81 -23.00 -36.74
C GLY A 714 -34.13 -22.23 -36.84
N TYR A 715 -34.10 -20.97 -37.27
CA TYR A 715 -35.29 -20.12 -37.41
C TYR A 715 -36.14 -20.45 -38.63
N ASP A 716 -35.80 -21.49 -39.40
CA ASP A 716 -36.63 -22.09 -40.44
C ASP A 716 -37.93 -22.70 -39.86
N ILE A 717 -37.97 -22.98 -38.56
CA ILE A 717 -39.18 -23.44 -37.85
C ILE A 717 -40.20 -22.32 -37.56
N LEU A 718 -39.82 -21.04 -37.73
CA LEU A 718 -40.69 -19.91 -37.43
C LEU A 718 -41.79 -19.76 -38.50
N PRO A 719 -42.94 -19.13 -38.19
CA PRO A 719 -43.95 -18.83 -39.19
C PRO A 719 -43.40 -17.97 -40.33
N ASN A 720 -43.93 -18.11 -41.56
CA ASN A 720 -43.53 -17.30 -42.71
C ASN A 720 -43.71 -15.80 -42.47
N SER A 721 -44.70 -15.40 -41.67
CA SER A 721 -44.89 -13.99 -41.26
C SER A 721 -43.73 -13.43 -40.44
N ALA A 722 -42.90 -14.29 -39.84
CA ALA A 722 -41.66 -13.98 -39.14
C ALA A 722 -40.40 -14.35 -39.96
N GLY A 723 -40.55 -14.66 -41.25
CA GLY A 723 -39.45 -14.92 -42.19
C GLY A 723 -38.92 -16.35 -42.22
N GLY A 724 -39.55 -17.32 -41.54
CA GLY A 724 -39.00 -18.68 -41.43
C GLY A 724 -38.75 -19.38 -42.78
N ASP A 725 -39.61 -19.17 -43.77
CA ASP A 725 -39.49 -19.70 -45.13
C ASP A 725 -38.28 -19.17 -45.91
N THR A 726 -37.72 -18.03 -45.49
CA THR A 726 -36.53 -17.41 -46.14
C THR A 726 -35.25 -17.57 -45.32
N TYR A 727 -35.33 -18.08 -44.09
CA TYR A 727 -34.19 -18.15 -43.18
C TYR A 727 -33.09 -19.09 -43.68
N ARG A 728 -33.47 -20.27 -44.18
CA ARG A 728 -32.49 -21.25 -44.68
C ARG A 728 -31.68 -20.69 -45.85
N GLN A 729 -32.32 -19.94 -46.73
CA GLN A 729 -31.66 -19.29 -47.86
C GLN A 729 -30.72 -18.18 -47.37
N TYR A 730 -31.14 -17.38 -46.37
CA TYR A 730 -30.28 -16.40 -45.73
C TYR A 730 -28.99 -17.03 -45.14
N VAL A 731 -29.11 -18.16 -44.43
CA VAL A 731 -27.94 -18.88 -43.88
C VAL A 731 -27.00 -19.32 -45.00
N ILE A 732 -27.52 -19.91 -46.07
CA ILE A 732 -26.72 -20.38 -47.21
C ILE A 732 -26.00 -19.21 -47.87
N ASP A 733 -26.73 -18.15 -48.23
CA ASP A 733 -26.21 -17.04 -49.02
C ASP A 733 -25.24 -16.16 -48.24
N ASN A 734 -25.48 -15.97 -46.93
CA ASN A 734 -24.81 -14.94 -46.15
C ASN A 734 -23.90 -15.48 -45.06
N LYS A 735 -24.11 -16.68 -44.52
CA LYS A 735 -23.36 -17.17 -43.35
C LYS A 735 -22.28 -18.19 -43.67
N THR A 736 -22.40 -18.89 -44.79
CA THR A 736 -21.39 -19.88 -45.22
C THR A 736 -20.08 -19.26 -45.69
N THR A 737 -20.14 -18.03 -46.20
CA THR A 737 -18.99 -17.28 -46.75
C THR A 737 -18.60 -16.05 -45.91
N ARG A 738 -19.32 -15.79 -44.80
CA ARG A 738 -19.06 -14.63 -43.95
C ARG A 738 -17.69 -14.73 -43.26
N SER A 739 -17.00 -13.60 -43.20
CA SER A 739 -15.87 -13.43 -42.29
C SER A 739 -16.29 -13.73 -40.84
N LYS A 740 -15.54 -14.60 -40.17
CA LYS A 740 -15.74 -14.93 -38.76
C LYS A 740 -15.16 -13.83 -37.88
N VAL A 741 -15.90 -13.42 -36.85
CA VAL A 741 -15.53 -12.32 -35.97
C VAL A 741 -15.78 -12.71 -34.51
N VAL A 742 -14.92 -12.24 -33.60
CA VAL A 742 -15.14 -12.32 -32.15
C VAL A 742 -15.38 -10.92 -31.64
N TYR A 743 -16.51 -10.70 -30.99
CA TYR A 743 -16.88 -9.43 -30.36
C TYR A 743 -16.63 -9.48 -28.87
N VAL A 744 -16.03 -8.45 -28.29
CA VAL A 744 -15.84 -8.38 -26.83
C VAL A 744 -15.84 -6.92 -26.37
N GLY A 745 -16.46 -6.66 -25.23
CA GLY A 745 -16.37 -5.36 -24.55
C GLY A 745 -15.06 -5.26 -23.77
N ALA A 746 -14.42 -4.09 -23.81
CA ALA A 746 -13.22 -3.81 -23.02
C ALA A 746 -13.30 -2.45 -22.32
N ASN A 747 -12.56 -2.33 -21.22
CA ASN A 747 -12.60 -1.15 -20.34
C ASN A 747 -11.74 0.03 -20.79
N ASP A 748 -11.22 -0.03 -22.01
CA ASP A 748 -10.81 1.16 -22.76
C ASP A 748 -12.01 1.94 -23.34
N GLY A 749 -13.23 1.45 -23.10
CA GLY A 749 -14.49 2.09 -23.43
C GLY A 749 -15.12 1.55 -24.72
N MET A 750 -14.58 0.49 -25.31
CA MET A 750 -14.97 0.02 -26.64
C MET A 750 -15.55 -1.39 -26.65
N VAL A 751 -16.42 -1.65 -27.62
CA VAL A 751 -16.68 -3.01 -28.10
C VAL A 751 -15.75 -3.26 -29.28
N HIS A 752 -14.89 -4.26 -29.17
CA HIS A 752 -13.93 -4.64 -30.21
C HIS A 752 -14.47 -5.77 -31.07
N ALA A 753 -14.11 -5.75 -32.35
CA ALA A 753 -14.41 -6.81 -33.31
C ALA A 753 -13.10 -7.37 -33.88
N PHE A 754 -12.72 -8.57 -33.47
CA PHE A 754 -11.50 -9.24 -33.88
C PHE A 754 -11.76 -10.26 -34.99
N ASP A 755 -10.85 -10.38 -35.95
CA ASP A 755 -10.83 -11.51 -36.85
C ASP A 755 -10.69 -12.82 -36.05
N ALA A 756 -11.62 -13.76 -36.23
CA ALA A 756 -11.63 -14.96 -35.40
C ALA A 756 -10.41 -15.86 -35.62
N ASP A 757 -9.76 -15.79 -36.79
CA ASP A 757 -8.63 -16.65 -37.10
C ASP A 757 -7.31 -16.06 -36.60
N THR A 758 -7.11 -14.75 -36.80
CA THR A 758 -5.84 -14.04 -36.53
C THR A 758 -5.85 -13.18 -35.27
N LEU A 759 -7.02 -12.89 -34.71
CA LEU A 759 -7.24 -11.90 -33.65
C LEU A 759 -6.75 -10.48 -33.94
N VAL A 760 -6.56 -10.14 -35.22
CA VAL A 760 -6.34 -8.75 -35.65
C VAL A 760 -7.66 -7.97 -35.54
N GLU A 761 -7.64 -6.80 -34.90
CA GLU A 761 -8.82 -5.94 -34.77
C GLU A 761 -9.30 -5.45 -36.14
N LYS A 762 -10.56 -5.75 -36.50
CA LYS A 762 -11.20 -5.27 -37.74
C LYS A 762 -11.74 -3.85 -37.56
N PHE A 763 -12.42 -3.62 -36.44
CA PHE A 763 -12.90 -2.32 -36.00
C PHE A 763 -13.23 -2.36 -34.50
N ALA A 764 -13.44 -1.18 -33.93
CA ALA A 764 -14.03 -1.05 -32.60
C ALA A 764 -15.17 -0.01 -32.61
N TYR A 765 -16.12 -0.15 -31.71
CA TYR A 765 -17.19 0.81 -31.50
C TYR A 765 -17.06 1.45 -30.12
N MET A 766 -16.99 2.78 -30.09
CA MET A 766 -16.96 3.62 -28.90
C MET A 766 -18.38 4.20 -28.68
N PRO A 767 -19.14 3.73 -27.67
CA PRO A 767 -20.47 4.24 -27.38
C PRO A 767 -20.45 5.75 -27.12
N THR A 768 -21.39 6.46 -27.76
CA THR A 768 -21.46 7.93 -27.76
C THR A 768 -21.61 8.49 -26.34
N GLU A 769 -22.34 7.77 -25.48
CA GLU A 769 -22.58 8.12 -24.09
C GLU A 769 -21.27 8.18 -23.29
N HIS A 770 -20.33 7.26 -23.56
CA HIS A 770 -19.00 7.30 -22.95
C HIS A 770 -18.19 8.49 -23.46
N VAL A 771 -18.26 8.79 -24.76
CA VAL A 771 -17.61 9.98 -25.36
C VAL A 771 -18.11 11.27 -24.71
N LEU A 772 -19.40 11.36 -24.42
CA LEU A 772 -20.02 12.56 -23.83
C LEU A 772 -19.89 12.65 -22.30
N SER A 773 -19.58 11.54 -21.63
CA SER A 773 -19.53 11.44 -20.16
C SER A 773 -18.44 12.27 -19.48
N GLY A 774 -17.42 12.70 -20.23
CA GLY A 774 -16.21 13.32 -19.70
C GLY A 774 -15.32 12.38 -18.88
N GLN A 775 -15.58 11.07 -18.86
CA GLN A 775 -14.80 10.10 -18.07
C GLN A 775 -13.65 9.48 -18.85
N LEU A 776 -13.76 9.33 -20.19
CA LEU A 776 -12.72 8.74 -21.03
C LEU A 776 -11.32 9.40 -20.89
N PRO A 777 -11.18 10.73 -20.72
CA PRO A 777 -9.87 11.35 -20.55
C PRO A 777 -9.09 10.77 -19.34
N ARG A 778 -9.80 10.28 -18.32
CA ARG A 778 -9.20 9.68 -17.12
C ARG A 778 -8.46 8.38 -17.40
N LEU A 779 -8.80 7.64 -18.47
CA LEU A 779 -8.11 6.39 -18.82
C LEU A 779 -6.60 6.60 -19.05
N SER A 780 -6.23 7.81 -19.48
CA SER A 780 -4.83 8.21 -19.74
C SER A 780 -4.12 8.81 -18.51
N ASP A 781 -4.75 8.84 -17.33
CA ASP A 781 -4.19 9.40 -16.10
C ASP A 781 -3.15 8.46 -15.46
N PRO A 782 -1.91 8.91 -15.18
CA PRO A 782 -0.94 8.12 -14.44
C PRO A 782 -1.43 7.56 -13.09
N ASN A 783 -2.37 8.24 -12.42
CA ASN A 783 -2.98 7.82 -11.17
C ASN A 783 -4.37 7.21 -11.37
N TYR A 784 -4.64 6.68 -12.57
CA TYR A 784 -5.94 6.12 -12.94
C TYR A 784 -6.46 5.15 -11.87
N LYS A 785 -7.64 5.46 -11.37
CA LYS A 785 -8.45 4.54 -10.56
C LYS A 785 -9.36 3.78 -11.50
N HIS A 786 -9.25 2.46 -11.49
CA HIS A 786 -9.98 1.58 -12.40
C HIS A 786 -11.49 1.82 -12.35
N ARG A 787 -12.09 1.77 -13.53
CA ARG A 787 -13.52 1.93 -13.75
C ARG A 787 -13.96 0.98 -14.85
N PHE A 788 -15.03 0.27 -14.56
CA PHE A 788 -15.78 -0.54 -15.50
C PHE A 788 -16.48 0.39 -16.52
N PHE A 789 -16.18 0.22 -17.81
CA PHE A 789 -16.77 0.96 -18.92
C PHE A 789 -17.67 0.06 -19.74
N VAL A 790 -17.07 -0.76 -20.62
CA VAL A 790 -17.80 -1.67 -21.51
C VAL A 790 -17.50 -3.09 -21.09
N ASP A 791 -18.17 -3.51 -20.02
CA ASP A 791 -18.02 -4.84 -19.41
C ASP A 791 -19.15 -5.82 -19.74
N GLY A 792 -20.19 -5.34 -20.41
CA GLY A 792 -21.27 -6.20 -20.87
C GLY A 792 -20.78 -7.20 -21.92
N THR A 793 -21.26 -8.45 -21.83
CA THR A 793 -21.07 -9.45 -22.90
C THR A 793 -21.93 -9.06 -24.11
N PRO A 794 -21.35 -8.79 -25.29
CA PRO A 794 -22.15 -8.51 -26.49
C PRO A 794 -22.91 -9.77 -26.92
N VAL A 795 -24.15 -9.65 -27.40
CA VAL A 795 -24.99 -10.82 -27.74
C VAL A 795 -25.40 -10.75 -29.19
N ALA A 796 -24.97 -11.73 -29.99
CA ALA A 796 -25.36 -11.80 -31.39
C ALA A 796 -26.58 -12.70 -31.61
N SER A 797 -27.53 -12.25 -32.43
CA SER A 797 -28.67 -13.06 -32.89
C SER A 797 -29.11 -12.67 -34.30
N ASP A 798 -29.81 -13.56 -34.98
CA ASP A 798 -30.47 -13.20 -36.23
C ASP A 798 -31.85 -12.60 -35.98
N VAL A 799 -32.18 -11.54 -36.70
CA VAL A 799 -33.46 -10.85 -36.59
C VAL A 799 -34.02 -10.62 -38.00
N TYR A 800 -35.32 -10.88 -38.15
CA TYR A 800 -36.06 -10.58 -39.37
C TYR A 800 -36.68 -9.18 -39.25
N LEU A 801 -36.13 -8.20 -39.97
CA LEU A 801 -36.58 -6.81 -39.93
C LEU A 801 -36.70 -6.24 -41.34
N GLY A 802 -37.82 -5.55 -41.59
CA GLY A 802 -38.09 -4.90 -42.88
C GLY A 802 -38.13 -5.86 -44.07
N GLY A 803 -38.55 -7.12 -43.84
CA GLY A 803 -38.65 -8.15 -44.89
C GLY A 803 -37.32 -8.84 -45.23
N SER A 804 -36.30 -8.73 -44.38
CA SER A 804 -34.99 -9.35 -44.60
C SER A 804 -34.35 -9.84 -43.30
N TRP A 805 -33.62 -10.93 -43.38
CA TRP A 805 -32.82 -11.46 -42.27
C TRP A 805 -31.49 -10.73 -42.14
N LYS A 806 -31.09 -10.46 -40.90
CA LYS A 806 -29.82 -9.79 -40.54
C LYS A 806 -29.29 -10.34 -39.23
N THR A 807 -27.97 -10.39 -39.05
CA THR A 807 -27.37 -10.62 -37.73
C THR A 807 -27.20 -9.28 -37.01
N TYR A 808 -27.79 -9.17 -35.83
CA TYR A 808 -27.64 -8.04 -34.92
C TYR A 808 -26.70 -8.42 -33.76
N LEU A 809 -26.05 -7.42 -33.19
CA LEU A 809 -25.23 -7.49 -31.98
C LEU A 809 -25.88 -6.64 -30.88
#